data_AF-A0A924WAH9-F1
#
_entry.id   AF-A0A924WAH9-F1
#
_cell.length_a   1.000
_cell.length_b   1.000
_cell.length_c   1.000
_cell.angle_alpha   90.00
_cell.angle_beta   90.00
_cell.angle_gamma   90.00
#
_symmetry.space_group_name_H-M   'P 1'
#
loop_
_entity.id
_entity.type
_entity.pdbx_description
1 polymer ?
#
loop_
_entity_poly.entity_id
_entity_poly.type
_entity_poly.pdbx_seq_one_letter_code
_entity_poly.pdbx_strand_id
1 'polypeptide(L)'
;ATARTIIARYFPAAVLAAYDSINPAYPYPPHTIGPIASTDFYGYDSISKAIIPPAAARDYMSFCDPAWVSDYTWGGVQSAIGLLPTVAPPAGPGDYLFVIGFIDQAGTAARIQQVIRIPAGLLPAARISELLAEQSAATSTNPAYVLELKDAAEQVAGSLRFDVQPFSEELGSRQSIFTAIIEDDPRAVSVDIKPFAGRSIATRSSSASDPVVSAITSPVAGQVVSESLPISFKASDPDGNVLSYIVQYSNDDGTTWQTVATSTPLTSLTISPIDVLPGSPTLAAPDVCRVRVIASDGYRTGVRVSDAFSVPNRPPVVAIAEPVDGRRYRAGESLHFRARGHDPEDGPLLTDLSFTWQVTGQALVSAAETHYPNGFAPGTYNVLLVAHDALGNSASDTITVFVDDQPTGPPDMDVDGIPDVMDNCQTAANPSQTDTDADGIGDLCDNCPVVFNPDQGDKDSDGVGNVCDTERLYVRSNTTGLGNGLSWTDAFTTLQIALAAATADSTISEIWIAAGLYVPTERTDADDPRSATFTLRPGVSLRGGFIGVEANAYEADPLARRTILSGDVARNDTDHFGHREDNLYTVITSVAGVDVQTVLDGLCITGGNAASRNQPGGLNLLSTTPTVRRCDFVSNEGGTEGGGAMHLGTEGSPAVGSPIFDHCRFLGNTVVGSGGAVRLDGGTPLFLNCLFSGNMARGGANARGGAVAAFRSNPTFINCTVAGNTSTGMAGGVFADGAESAAGITNGILYFNTDSAGAGTAAQISTSGGAVANVDHSCIQGGFAGANISDDPQFLDIDGADNIPGTLDDHLIPAPGSPVNDAGASPYAMQLRTDLVDRPRFLDDRCRVDTGLGPAPVVDMGAYEQTCCRADVNFDGFLNSQDFLDFISDFFTSNPRADFNSSGMVDSQDFFDFVAQFFTGCF
;
A
#
# COMPACT_ATOMS: atom_id res chain seq x y z
N ALA A 1 -23.60 31.52 56.72
CA ALA A 1 -24.35 32.80 56.68
C ALA A 1 -23.60 33.89 55.93
N THR A 2 -22.30 34.11 56.18
CA THR A 2 -21.48 35.14 55.52
C THR A 2 -21.32 34.93 54.00
N ALA A 3 -21.20 33.68 53.52
CA ALA A 3 -21.12 33.36 52.09
C ALA A 3 -22.40 33.69 51.29
N ARG A 4 -23.58 33.54 51.90
CA ARG A 4 -24.89 33.82 51.25
C ARG A 4 -25.07 35.32 50.93
N THR A 5 -24.43 36.20 51.71
CA THR A 5 -24.54 37.66 51.56
C THR A 5 -23.62 38.20 50.45
N ILE A 6 -22.54 37.47 50.14
CA ILE A 6 -21.59 37.81 49.08
C ILE A 6 -22.11 37.35 47.71
N ILE A 7 -22.70 36.16 47.63
CA ILE A 7 -23.24 35.59 46.38
C ILE A 7 -24.48 36.34 45.87
N ALA A 8 -25.37 36.78 46.77
CA ALA A 8 -26.58 37.53 46.40
C ALA A 8 -26.31 38.94 45.81
N ARG A 9 -25.06 39.43 45.87
CA ARG A 9 -24.68 40.76 45.35
C ARG A 9 -24.13 40.72 43.93
N TYR A 10 -23.80 39.55 43.39
CA TYR A 10 -23.08 39.38 42.11
C TYR A 10 -23.78 38.46 41.09
N PHE A 11 -24.91 37.81 41.43
CA PHE A 11 -25.63 36.91 40.51
C PHE A 11 -27.16 37.21 40.47
N PRO A 12 -27.81 37.16 39.29
CA PRO A 12 -29.26 37.30 39.16
C PRO A 12 -30.03 36.12 39.80
N ALA A 13 -31.27 36.37 40.24
CA ALA A 13 -32.12 35.38 40.94
C ALA A 13 -32.36 34.06 40.19
N ALA A 14 -32.15 34.02 38.87
CA ALA A 14 -32.32 32.82 38.04
C ALA A 14 -31.26 31.73 38.31
N VAL A 15 -30.05 32.09 38.77
CA VAL A 15 -28.97 31.11 39.07
C VAL A 15 -29.24 30.37 40.39
N LEU A 16 -29.94 31.00 41.32
CA LEU A 16 -30.32 30.38 42.61
C LEU A 16 -31.42 29.33 42.47
N ALA A 17 -32.26 29.39 41.43
CA ALA A 17 -33.29 28.39 41.18
C ALA A 17 -32.73 27.06 40.63
N ALA A 18 -31.53 27.08 40.04
CA ALA A 18 -30.81 25.87 39.61
C ALA A 18 -30.07 25.15 40.76
N TYR A 19 -30.05 25.72 41.97
CA TYR A 19 -29.37 25.15 43.13
C TYR A 19 -30.12 23.94 43.75
N ASP A 20 -31.43 23.81 43.50
CA ASP A 20 -32.26 22.78 44.15
C ASP A 20 -32.47 21.49 43.31
N SER A 21 -31.82 21.31 42.15
CA SER A 21 -32.07 20.13 41.30
C SER A 21 -30.82 19.37 40.83
N ILE A 22 -29.70 19.43 41.56
CA ILE A 22 -28.50 18.65 41.24
C ILE A 22 -28.63 17.20 41.71
N ASN A 23 -28.67 16.30 40.72
CA ASN A 23 -28.28 14.89 40.69
C ASN A 23 -28.73 13.96 41.84
N PRO A 24 -29.77 13.12 41.63
CA PRO A 24 -30.20 12.10 42.59
C PRO A 24 -29.25 10.88 42.73
N ALA A 25 -28.15 10.82 41.98
CA ALA A 25 -27.17 9.72 42.03
C ALA A 25 -25.87 10.04 42.82
N TYR A 26 -25.85 11.10 43.63
CA TYR A 26 -24.72 11.40 44.52
C TYR A 26 -24.75 10.46 45.75
N PRO A 27 -23.65 9.77 46.13
CA PRO A 27 -23.68 8.73 47.16
C PRO A 27 -23.83 9.22 48.62
N TYR A 28 -23.95 10.54 48.85
CA TYR A 28 -24.18 11.11 50.18
C TYR A 28 -25.36 12.11 50.18
N PRO A 29 -26.05 12.32 51.31
CA PRO A 29 -27.14 13.28 51.39
C PRO A 29 -26.69 14.72 51.03
N PRO A 30 -27.58 15.54 50.44
CA PRO A 30 -27.29 16.93 50.13
C PRO A 30 -26.72 17.68 51.35
N HIS A 31 -25.65 18.44 51.14
CA HIS A 31 -24.90 19.21 52.15
C HIS A 31 -23.96 18.41 53.08
N THR A 32 -23.52 17.20 52.69
CA THR A 32 -22.45 16.47 53.41
C THR A 32 -21.29 16.11 52.48
N ILE A 33 -20.06 16.20 52.99
CA ILE A 33 -18.83 15.72 52.32
C ILE A 33 -18.23 14.67 53.27
N GLY A 34 -18.67 13.41 53.12
CA GLY A 34 -18.24 12.25 53.91
C GLY A 34 -19.29 11.69 54.90
N PRO A 35 -19.17 10.41 55.33
CA PRO A 35 -20.13 9.76 56.24
C PRO A 35 -20.04 10.27 57.69
N ILE A 36 -21.15 10.14 58.44
CA ILE A 36 -21.39 10.76 59.77
C ILE A 36 -21.06 9.80 60.96
N ALA A 37 -20.29 8.74 60.74
CA ALA A 37 -19.92 7.77 61.78
C ALA A 37 -18.40 7.55 61.86
N SER A 38 -17.89 7.32 63.08
CA SER A 38 -16.49 7.54 63.46
C SER A 38 -15.55 6.33 63.31
N THR A 39 -15.78 5.39 62.38
CA THR A 39 -14.91 4.19 62.25
C THR A 39 -14.46 3.79 60.85
N ASP A 40 -14.91 4.45 59.78
CA ASP A 40 -14.68 3.93 58.42
C ASP A 40 -13.85 4.90 57.58
N PHE A 41 -12.53 4.72 57.59
CA PHE A 41 -11.63 5.32 56.60
C PHE A 41 -10.99 4.21 55.78
N TYR A 42 -11.35 4.11 54.51
CA TYR A 42 -10.70 3.24 53.55
C TYR A 42 -9.71 4.05 52.72
N GLY A 43 -8.48 3.55 52.59
CA GLY A 43 -7.51 4.08 51.64
C GLY A 43 -7.73 3.47 50.25
N TYR A 44 -7.22 4.11 49.21
CA TYR A 44 -7.28 3.61 47.84
C TYR A 44 -5.89 3.64 47.22
N ASP A 45 -5.41 2.49 46.73
CA ASP A 45 -4.14 2.40 46.02
C ASP A 45 -4.35 2.71 44.53
N SER A 46 -3.76 3.80 44.05
CA SER A 46 -3.93 4.26 42.68
C SER A 46 -3.24 3.39 41.62
N ILE A 47 -2.29 2.53 42.01
CA ILE A 47 -1.56 1.64 41.10
C ILE A 47 -2.28 0.29 40.99
N SER A 48 -2.60 -0.34 42.11
CA SER A 48 -3.29 -1.65 42.11
C SER A 48 -4.81 -1.56 42.01
N LYS A 49 -5.39 -0.36 42.14
CA LYS A 49 -6.83 -0.07 42.16
C LYS A 49 -7.60 -0.74 43.30
N ALA A 50 -6.91 -1.27 44.31
CA ALA A 50 -7.52 -1.96 45.45
C ALA A 50 -7.90 -1.02 46.60
N ILE A 51 -8.97 -1.38 47.33
CA ILE A 51 -9.43 -0.68 48.54
C ILE A 51 -8.65 -1.22 49.75
N ILE A 52 -7.99 -0.33 50.50
CA ILE A 52 -7.18 -0.66 51.68
C ILE A 52 -8.04 -0.56 52.96
N PRO A 53 -8.11 -1.62 53.80
CA PRO A 53 -8.91 -1.62 55.02
C PRO A 53 -8.43 -0.62 56.10
N PRO A 54 -9.33 -0.15 56.99
CA PRO A 54 -9.03 0.93 57.95
C PRO A 54 -7.91 0.62 58.95
N ALA A 55 -7.66 -0.65 59.27
CA ALA A 55 -6.61 -1.03 60.21
C ALA A 55 -5.18 -0.78 59.68
N ALA A 56 -5.04 -0.60 58.36
CA ALA A 56 -3.76 -0.40 57.67
C ALA A 56 -3.54 1.05 57.20
N ALA A 57 -4.54 1.93 57.31
CA ALA A 57 -4.46 3.33 56.92
C ALA A 57 -4.20 4.24 58.13
N ARG A 58 -3.23 5.16 58.03
CA ARG A 58 -3.04 6.27 58.99
C ARG A 58 -3.29 7.60 58.28
N ASP A 59 -4.04 8.45 58.97
CA ASP A 59 -4.63 9.72 58.54
C ASP A 59 -3.59 10.77 58.12
N TYR A 60 -3.91 11.53 57.08
CA TYR A 60 -2.99 12.44 56.39
C TYR A 60 -3.58 13.84 56.16
N MET A 61 -4.28 14.44 57.13
CA MET A 61 -4.45 15.91 57.14
C MET A 61 -4.49 16.51 58.56
N SER A 62 -3.31 16.76 59.14
CA SER A 62 -3.11 17.89 60.05
C SER A 62 -1.88 18.71 59.64
N PHE A 63 -2.15 19.93 59.15
CA PHE A 63 -1.31 21.13 58.96
C PHE A 63 0.23 21.06 59.13
N CYS A 64 0.94 20.29 58.29
CA CYS A 64 2.34 20.56 57.93
C CYS A 64 2.59 20.21 56.46
N ASP A 65 3.52 20.91 55.82
CA ASP A 65 3.90 20.74 54.41
C ASP A 65 4.34 19.29 54.10
N PRO A 66 4.09 18.80 52.87
CA PRO A 66 3.39 19.48 51.77
C PRO A 66 1.88 19.19 51.71
N ALA A 67 1.08 20.24 51.46
CA ALA A 67 -0.39 20.20 51.42
C ALA A 67 -0.97 19.63 50.10
N TRP A 68 -2.11 18.92 50.18
CA TRP A 68 -2.83 18.38 49.01
C TRP A 68 -4.19 19.05 48.80
N VAL A 69 -4.61 19.12 47.52
CA VAL A 69 -5.86 19.72 47.02
C VAL A 69 -6.89 18.61 46.78
N SER A 70 -8.17 18.82 47.14
CA SER A 70 -9.22 17.82 46.91
C SER A 70 -9.47 17.58 45.42
N ASP A 71 -9.90 16.37 45.06
CA ASP A 71 -10.16 15.93 43.68
C ASP A 71 -11.14 16.87 42.95
N TYR A 72 -12.11 17.39 43.69
CA TYR A 72 -13.09 18.38 43.22
C TYR A 72 -12.46 19.74 42.91
N THR A 73 -11.48 20.15 43.71
CA THR A 73 -10.79 21.44 43.54
C THR A 73 -9.73 21.34 42.44
N TRP A 74 -9.06 20.19 42.32
CA TRP A 74 -8.13 19.92 41.22
C TRP A 74 -8.87 19.83 39.88
N GLY A 75 -9.98 19.09 39.81
CA GLY A 75 -10.82 19.01 38.61
C GLY A 75 -11.45 20.36 38.20
N GLY A 76 -11.80 21.21 39.18
CA GLY A 76 -12.26 22.58 38.94
C GLY A 76 -11.17 23.49 38.38
N VAL A 77 -9.94 23.36 38.86
CA VAL A 77 -8.79 24.11 38.34
C VAL A 77 -8.39 23.63 36.95
N GLN A 78 -8.37 22.31 36.70
CA GLN A 78 -8.09 21.74 35.37
C GLN A 78 -9.12 22.16 34.32
N SER A 79 -10.42 22.22 34.68
CA SER A 79 -11.47 22.73 33.78
C SER A 79 -11.34 24.22 33.48
N ALA A 80 -10.87 25.02 34.45
CA ALA A 80 -10.71 26.46 34.28
C ALA A 80 -9.50 26.86 33.42
N ILE A 81 -8.51 25.97 33.26
CA ILE A 81 -7.28 26.19 32.48
C ILE A 81 -7.14 25.26 31.25
N GLY A 82 -8.16 24.45 30.96
CA GLY A 82 -8.26 23.66 29.71
C GLY A 82 -7.47 22.34 29.68
N LEU A 83 -7.34 21.62 30.81
CA LEU A 83 -6.47 20.45 30.95
C LEU A 83 -7.19 19.09 31.20
N LEU A 84 -8.46 18.88 30.82
CA LEU A 84 -9.06 17.52 30.85
C LEU A 84 -9.61 17.06 29.49
N PRO A 85 -9.34 15.80 29.09
CA PRO A 85 -9.83 15.21 27.85
C PRO A 85 -11.32 14.87 27.89
N THR A 86 -11.92 14.91 26.70
CA THR A 86 -13.29 14.63 26.29
C THR A 86 -13.65 13.14 26.44
N VAL A 87 -14.22 12.73 27.58
CA VAL A 87 -15.01 11.47 27.59
C VAL A 87 -16.38 11.79 27.01
N ALA A 88 -16.75 11.16 25.90
CA ALA A 88 -18.08 11.32 25.30
C ALA A 88 -19.20 10.97 26.28
N PRO A 89 -20.31 11.74 26.29
CA PRO A 89 -21.50 11.30 27.00
C PRO A 89 -22.03 9.99 26.38
N PRO A 90 -22.58 9.06 27.18
CA PRO A 90 -23.26 7.88 26.65
C PRO A 90 -24.43 8.30 25.75
N ALA A 91 -24.72 7.51 24.72
CA ALA A 91 -25.79 7.81 23.77
C ALA A 91 -27.13 8.07 24.49
N GLY A 92 -27.70 9.25 24.28
CA GLY A 92 -29.06 9.58 24.70
C GLY A 92 -30.13 8.82 23.88
N PRO A 93 -31.34 8.63 24.42
CA PRO A 93 -32.46 8.08 23.65
C PRO A 93 -32.92 9.10 22.61
N GLY A 94 -32.57 8.89 21.34
CA GLY A 94 -32.89 9.83 20.27
C GLY A 94 -32.42 9.38 18.89
N ASP A 95 -32.76 10.17 17.89
CA ASP A 95 -32.27 10.02 16.52
C ASP A 95 -30.88 10.68 16.41
N TYR A 96 -30.04 10.22 15.50
CA TYR A 96 -28.70 10.76 15.28
C TYR A 96 -28.52 11.14 13.81
N LEU A 97 -27.65 12.10 13.53
CA LEU A 97 -27.22 12.47 12.19
C LEU A 97 -25.76 12.06 12.00
N PHE A 98 -25.49 11.35 10.92
CA PHE A 98 -24.13 11.14 10.41
C PHE A 98 -23.86 12.12 9.27
N VAL A 99 -22.82 12.92 9.40
CA VAL A 99 -22.49 14.05 8.52
C VAL A 99 -21.10 13.86 7.94
N ILE A 100 -21.00 13.99 6.63
CA ILE A 100 -19.74 13.80 5.89
C ILE A 100 -19.49 15.04 5.02
N GLY A 101 -18.26 15.53 5.00
CA GLY A 101 -17.91 16.66 4.15
C GLY A 101 -16.42 16.92 4.01
N PHE A 102 -16.11 18.00 3.29
CA PHE A 102 -14.76 18.44 2.95
C PHE A 102 -14.56 19.88 3.40
N ILE A 103 -13.33 20.22 3.79
CA ILE A 103 -12.89 21.58 4.12
C ILE A 103 -11.65 21.89 3.27
N ASP A 104 -11.57 23.09 2.69
CA ASP A 104 -10.38 23.50 1.93
C ASP A 104 -9.13 23.67 2.82
N GLN A 105 -7.94 23.62 2.22
CA GLN A 105 -6.64 23.78 2.89
C GLN A 105 -6.54 25.10 3.67
N ALA A 106 -7.23 26.15 3.19
CA ALA A 106 -7.24 27.46 3.84
C ALA A 106 -8.18 27.52 5.06
N GLY A 107 -9.05 26.51 5.27
CA GLY A 107 -10.09 26.51 6.30
C GLY A 107 -11.18 27.58 6.08
N THR A 108 -11.33 28.06 4.85
CA THR A 108 -12.22 29.16 4.46
C THR A 108 -13.50 28.74 3.75
N ALA A 109 -13.56 27.51 3.21
CA ALA A 109 -14.71 26.96 2.52
C ALA A 109 -14.89 25.47 2.84
N ALA A 110 -16.13 24.99 2.87
CA ALA A 110 -16.44 23.58 3.07
C ALA A 110 -17.57 23.12 2.14
N ARG A 111 -17.80 21.80 2.09
CA ARG A 111 -18.95 21.18 1.42
C ARG A 111 -19.46 20.01 2.27
N ILE A 112 -20.75 20.04 2.65
CA ILE A 112 -21.42 18.91 3.32
C ILE A 112 -22.00 17.97 2.25
N GLN A 113 -21.33 16.84 2.05
CA GLN A 113 -21.63 15.89 0.97
C GLN A 113 -22.86 15.04 1.27
N GLN A 114 -23.06 14.62 2.52
CA GLN A 114 -24.20 13.79 2.91
C GLN A 114 -24.58 14.00 4.38
N VAL A 115 -25.88 13.91 4.67
CA VAL A 115 -26.44 13.80 6.01
C VAL A 115 -27.33 12.57 6.02
N ILE A 116 -27.06 11.64 6.93
CA ILE A 116 -27.84 10.42 7.10
C ILE A 116 -28.48 10.46 8.48
N ARG A 117 -29.81 10.49 8.51
CA ARG A 117 -30.57 10.34 9.74
C ARG A 117 -30.62 8.86 10.16
N ILE A 118 -30.31 8.61 11.42
CA ILE A 118 -30.32 7.31 12.09
C ILE A 118 -31.45 7.36 13.11
N PRO A 119 -32.64 6.81 12.81
CA PRO A 119 -33.73 6.77 13.78
C PRO A 119 -33.37 5.95 15.01
N ALA A 120 -33.97 6.31 16.15
CA ALA A 120 -33.83 5.60 17.40
C ALA A 120 -34.18 4.11 17.22
N GLY A 121 -33.27 3.25 17.67
CA GLY A 121 -33.41 1.80 17.54
C GLY A 121 -32.96 1.20 16.21
N LEU A 122 -32.53 2.01 15.23
CA LEU A 122 -31.95 1.48 13.99
C LEU A 122 -30.58 0.81 14.22
N LEU A 123 -29.77 1.42 15.10
CA LEU A 123 -28.50 0.88 15.60
C LEU A 123 -28.58 0.62 17.11
N PRO A 124 -27.85 -0.39 17.63
CA PRO A 124 -27.74 -0.61 19.07
C PRO A 124 -27.15 0.61 19.78
N ALA A 125 -27.69 0.98 20.95
CA ALA A 125 -27.22 2.13 21.72
C ALA A 125 -25.73 2.04 22.11
N ALA A 126 -25.22 0.82 22.29
CA ALA A 126 -23.80 0.57 22.54
C ALA A 126 -22.93 0.98 21.35
N ARG A 127 -23.34 0.67 20.11
CA ARG A 127 -22.60 1.04 18.89
C ARG A 127 -22.61 2.55 18.66
N ILE A 128 -23.72 3.21 18.94
CA ILE A 128 -23.77 4.69 18.89
C ILE A 128 -22.85 5.30 19.96
N SER A 129 -22.83 4.72 21.17
CA SER A 129 -21.96 5.19 22.25
C SER A 129 -20.47 5.02 21.92
N GLU A 130 -20.11 3.94 21.23
CA GLU A 130 -18.75 3.69 20.73
C GLU A 130 -18.34 4.73 19.69
N LEU A 131 -19.17 4.97 18.66
CA LEU A 131 -18.91 5.99 17.65
C LEU A 131 -18.78 7.40 18.26
N LEU A 132 -19.59 7.72 19.27
CA LEU A 132 -19.48 8.98 20.02
C LEU A 132 -18.16 9.04 20.80
N ALA A 133 -17.73 7.94 21.40
CA ALA A 133 -16.47 7.85 22.15
C ALA A 133 -15.25 7.99 21.23
N GLU A 134 -15.24 7.31 20.08
CA GLU A 134 -14.19 7.44 19.07
C GLU A 134 -14.10 8.87 18.55
N GLN A 135 -15.23 9.49 18.20
CA GLN A 135 -15.26 10.88 17.80
C GLN A 135 -14.69 11.81 18.89
N SER A 136 -15.00 11.53 20.16
CA SER A 136 -14.45 12.32 21.28
C SER A 136 -12.96 12.12 21.48
N ALA A 137 -12.43 10.93 21.16
CA ALA A 137 -11.00 10.62 21.22
C ALA A 137 -10.22 11.24 20.05
N ALA A 138 -10.83 11.32 18.88
CA ALA A 138 -10.27 11.98 17.69
C ALA A 138 -10.33 13.52 17.78
N THR A 139 -11.11 14.06 18.72
CA THR A 139 -11.24 15.50 18.93
C THR A 139 -10.17 15.98 19.92
N SER A 140 -9.27 16.86 19.48
CA SER A 140 -8.24 17.45 20.32
C SER A 140 -8.82 18.39 21.37
N THR A 141 -7.97 18.83 22.30
CA THR A 141 -8.33 19.80 23.35
C THR A 141 -8.66 21.20 22.80
N ASN A 142 -8.31 21.50 21.55
CA ASN A 142 -8.61 22.78 20.90
C ASN A 142 -9.11 22.56 19.46
N PRO A 143 -10.35 22.08 19.29
CA PRO A 143 -10.85 21.64 18.00
C PRO A 143 -11.02 22.80 17.01
N ALA A 144 -10.59 22.58 15.77
CA ALA A 144 -10.57 23.62 14.74
C ALA A 144 -11.96 24.02 14.22
N TYR A 145 -12.93 23.10 14.23
CA TYR A 145 -14.24 23.28 13.59
C TYR A 145 -15.43 22.95 14.50
N VAL A 146 -16.59 23.50 14.13
CA VAL A 146 -17.87 23.31 14.81
C VAL A 146 -18.95 22.99 13.78
N LEU A 147 -19.67 21.91 14.01
CA LEU A 147 -20.92 21.58 13.35
C LEU A 147 -22.08 22.16 14.17
N GLU A 148 -23.04 22.86 13.55
CA GLU A 148 -24.23 23.42 14.21
C GLU A 148 -25.50 22.94 13.52
N LEU A 149 -26.45 22.42 14.31
CA LEU A 149 -27.82 22.19 13.87
C LEU A 149 -28.60 23.49 14.09
N LYS A 150 -29.25 24.01 13.06
CA LYS A 150 -30.00 25.27 13.14
C LYS A 150 -31.48 25.08 12.89
N ASP A 151 -32.30 25.79 13.66
CA ASP A 151 -33.74 25.85 13.43
C ASP A 151 -34.12 26.86 12.34
N ALA A 152 -35.42 26.91 12.00
CA ALA A 152 -35.94 27.82 10.97
C ALA A 152 -35.77 29.33 11.30
N ALA A 153 -35.41 29.68 12.53
CA ALA A 153 -35.09 31.03 12.97
C ALA A 153 -33.57 31.27 13.07
N GLU A 154 -32.75 30.39 12.46
CA GLU A 154 -31.28 30.41 12.48
C GLU A 154 -30.68 30.30 13.90
N GLN A 155 -31.44 29.80 14.88
CA GLN A 155 -30.93 29.55 16.23
C GLN A 155 -30.28 28.16 16.30
N VAL A 156 -29.16 28.08 17.01
CA VAL A 156 -28.42 26.82 17.21
C VAL A 156 -29.22 25.92 18.15
N ALA A 157 -29.71 24.81 17.59
CA ALA A 157 -30.45 23.77 18.28
C ALA A 157 -29.52 22.69 18.87
N GLY A 158 -28.40 22.42 18.20
CA GLY A 158 -27.36 21.49 18.65
C GLY A 158 -25.99 21.86 18.07
N SER A 159 -24.90 21.43 18.70
CA SER A 159 -23.55 21.71 18.19
C SER A 159 -22.55 20.63 18.59
N LEU A 160 -21.61 20.34 17.69
CA LEU A 160 -20.50 19.41 17.91
C LEU A 160 -19.18 20.08 17.49
N ARG A 161 -18.13 19.89 18.28
CA ARG A 161 -16.77 20.32 17.92
C ARG A 161 -15.95 19.12 17.49
N PHE A 162 -15.12 19.29 16.47
CA PHE A 162 -14.32 18.21 15.93
C PHE A 162 -13.04 18.75 15.27
N ASP A 163 -12.07 17.87 15.07
CA ASP A 163 -10.88 18.12 14.27
C ASP A 163 -10.95 17.39 12.94
N VAL A 164 -10.26 17.94 11.95
CA VAL A 164 -10.07 17.28 10.66
C VAL A 164 -8.77 16.51 10.65
N GLN A 165 -8.72 15.44 9.89
CA GLN A 165 -7.49 14.71 9.66
C GLN A 165 -6.45 15.60 8.94
N PRO A 166 -5.16 15.51 9.30
CA PRO A 166 -4.11 16.27 8.64
C PRO A 166 -4.02 15.88 7.16
N PHE A 167 -3.69 16.88 6.35
CA PHE A 167 -3.45 16.74 4.92
C PHE A 167 -2.17 15.92 4.67
N SER A 168 -2.18 15.03 3.67
CA SER A 168 -0.96 14.42 3.12
C SER A 168 -0.47 15.25 1.93
N GLU A 169 0.76 15.76 2.03
CA GLU A 169 1.43 16.53 0.97
C GLU A 169 1.70 15.74 -0.32
N GLU A 170 1.56 14.42 -0.28
CA GLU A 170 1.96 13.53 -1.37
C GLU A 170 1.09 13.66 -2.64
N LEU A 171 -0.07 14.35 -2.62
CA LEU A 171 -1.20 14.01 -3.53
C LEU A 171 -1.98 15.15 -4.18
N GLY A 172 -1.53 16.40 -4.02
CA GLY A 172 -2.12 17.54 -4.75
C GLY A 172 -3.58 17.91 -4.39
N SER A 173 -4.31 17.13 -3.59
CA SER A 173 -5.64 17.47 -3.08
C SER A 173 -5.54 18.56 -1.99
N ARG A 174 -6.10 19.75 -2.26
CA ARG A 174 -6.11 20.87 -1.31
C ARG A 174 -7.29 20.83 -0.32
N GLN A 175 -7.80 19.66 0.07
CA GLN A 175 -8.98 19.54 0.95
C GLN A 175 -8.77 18.48 2.04
N SER A 176 -9.19 18.79 3.27
CA SER A 176 -9.28 17.88 4.41
C SER A 176 -10.69 17.30 4.51
N ILE A 177 -10.79 15.99 4.75
CA ILE A 177 -12.07 15.31 5.00
C ILE A 177 -12.49 15.43 6.47
N PHE A 178 -13.80 15.45 6.71
CA PHE A 178 -14.37 15.26 8.04
C PHE A 178 -15.58 14.35 8.04
N THR A 179 -15.72 13.62 9.14
CA THR A 179 -16.89 12.82 9.49
C THR A 179 -17.36 13.21 10.89
N ALA A 180 -18.68 13.26 11.09
CA ALA A 180 -19.26 13.68 12.36
C ALA A 180 -20.57 12.94 12.66
N ILE A 181 -20.74 12.48 13.89
CA ILE A 181 -21.99 11.97 14.45
C ILE A 181 -22.50 12.93 15.52
N ILE A 182 -23.75 13.38 15.39
CA ILE A 182 -24.40 14.33 16.29
C ILE A 182 -25.83 13.88 16.59
N GLU A 183 -26.32 14.12 17.82
CA GLU A 183 -27.72 13.88 18.17
C GLU A 183 -28.62 14.83 17.36
N ASP A 184 -29.67 14.28 16.72
CA ASP A 184 -30.61 15.03 15.89
C ASP A 184 -31.52 15.90 16.79
N ASP A 185 -31.79 17.13 16.37
CA ASP A 185 -32.80 17.99 17.02
C ASP A 185 -34.01 18.12 16.08
N PRO A 186 -35.22 17.73 16.48
CA PRO A 186 -36.41 17.80 15.63
C PRO A 186 -36.76 19.21 15.12
N ARG A 187 -36.22 20.27 15.72
CA ARG A 187 -36.39 21.66 15.29
C ARG A 187 -35.38 22.06 14.22
N ALA A 188 -34.30 21.29 14.04
CA ALA A 188 -33.26 21.58 13.08
C ALA A 188 -33.79 21.43 11.65
N VAL A 189 -33.56 22.45 10.85
CA VAL A 189 -33.87 22.48 9.41
C VAL A 189 -32.60 22.61 8.57
N SER A 190 -31.43 22.73 9.20
CA SER A 190 -30.14 22.65 8.51
C SER A 190 -29.01 22.18 9.43
N VAL A 191 -27.95 21.67 8.78
CA VAL A 191 -26.64 21.41 9.36
C VAL A 191 -25.65 22.40 8.77
N ASP A 192 -24.96 23.13 9.63
CA ASP A 192 -23.94 24.12 9.29
C ASP A 192 -22.56 23.67 9.78
N ILE A 193 -21.50 24.10 9.09
CA ILE A 193 -20.12 23.95 9.55
C ILE A 193 -19.42 25.31 9.58
N LYS A 194 -18.64 25.57 10.62
CA LYS A 194 -17.82 26.78 10.78
C LYS A 194 -16.49 26.52 11.47
N PRO A 195 -15.45 27.34 11.21
CA PRO A 195 -14.28 27.41 12.09
C PRO A 195 -14.70 27.84 13.51
N PHE A 196 -13.96 27.38 14.53
CA PHE A 196 -14.29 27.61 15.94
C PHE A 196 -14.65 29.05 16.32
N ALA A 197 -13.91 30.03 15.78
CA ALA A 197 -14.13 31.47 15.99
C ALA A 197 -14.64 32.19 14.72
N GLY A 198 -15.24 31.44 13.78
CA GLY A 198 -15.62 31.90 12.45
C GLY A 198 -17.12 31.93 12.19
N ARG A 199 -17.48 32.31 10.95
CA ARG A 199 -18.84 32.21 10.40
C ARG A 199 -19.04 30.86 9.70
N SER A 200 -20.29 30.46 9.46
CA SER A 200 -20.60 29.28 8.63
C SER A 200 -19.89 29.35 7.29
N ILE A 201 -19.20 28.27 6.93
CA ILE A 201 -18.49 28.07 5.67
C ILE A 201 -19.19 27.07 4.75
N ALA A 202 -20.13 26.27 5.27
CA ALA A 202 -21.12 25.52 4.48
C ALA A 202 -22.40 25.22 5.28
N THR A 203 -23.51 25.01 4.56
CA THR A 203 -24.83 24.69 5.09
C THR A 203 -25.51 23.64 4.22
N ARG A 204 -26.22 22.70 4.83
CA ARG A 204 -27.12 21.75 4.15
C ARG A 204 -28.48 21.76 4.82
N SER A 205 -29.52 22.06 4.05
CA SER A 205 -30.90 22.14 4.55
C SER A 205 -31.60 20.78 4.53
N SER A 206 -32.52 20.57 5.46
CA SER A 206 -33.38 19.39 5.55
C SER A 206 -34.45 19.37 4.45
N SER A 207 -34.78 18.20 3.94
CA SER A 207 -36.00 17.96 3.16
C SER A 207 -37.27 18.16 4.00
N ALA A 208 -38.43 18.31 3.35
CA ALA A 208 -39.69 18.63 4.00
C ALA A 208 -40.41 17.38 4.53
N SER A 209 -40.26 16.24 3.86
CA SER A 209 -40.93 14.97 4.16
C SER A 209 -39.93 13.81 4.21
N ASP A 210 -40.21 12.80 5.05
CA ASP A 210 -39.39 11.59 5.08
C ASP A 210 -39.67 10.70 3.86
N PRO A 211 -38.66 10.02 3.30
CA PRO A 211 -38.88 9.03 2.25
C PRO A 211 -39.64 7.80 2.78
N VAL A 212 -40.41 7.13 1.93
CA VAL A 212 -41.30 6.02 2.35
C VAL A 212 -40.97 4.73 1.60
N VAL A 213 -40.56 3.70 2.33
CA VAL A 213 -40.55 2.31 1.82
C VAL A 213 -41.92 1.69 2.12
N SER A 214 -42.73 1.48 1.08
CA SER A 214 -44.14 1.05 1.20
C SER A 214 -44.33 -0.45 1.36
N ALA A 215 -43.48 -1.29 0.75
CA ALA A 215 -43.56 -2.75 0.85
C ALA A 215 -42.22 -3.43 0.53
N ILE A 216 -41.95 -4.58 1.15
CA ILE A 216 -40.97 -5.58 0.70
C ILE A 216 -41.79 -6.78 0.19
N THR A 217 -41.67 -7.09 -1.10
CA THR A 217 -42.48 -8.11 -1.80
C THR A 217 -41.81 -9.47 -1.91
N SER A 218 -40.51 -9.55 -1.67
CA SER A 218 -39.74 -10.79 -1.57
C SER A 218 -38.54 -10.52 -0.64
N PRO A 219 -38.13 -11.43 0.26
CA PRO A 219 -38.73 -12.75 0.54
C PRO A 219 -40.14 -12.67 1.13
N VAL A 220 -40.89 -13.78 1.07
CA VAL A 220 -42.23 -13.87 1.67
C VAL A 220 -42.18 -14.60 3.01
N ALA A 221 -43.17 -14.36 3.88
CA ALA A 221 -43.24 -14.96 5.21
C ALA A 221 -43.14 -16.50 5.17
N GLY A 222 -42.24 -17.08 5.96
CA GLY A 222 -42.03 -18.53 6.12
C GLY A 222 -41.34 -19.23 4.95
N GLN A 223 -40.72 -18.48 4.03
CA GLN A 223 -40.01 -19.05 2.88
C GLN A 223 -38.70 -19.73 3.34
N VAL A 224 -38.49 -20.99 2.96
CA VAL A 224 -37.18 -21.65 3.11
C VAL A 224 -36.35 -21.40 1.87
N VAL A 225 -35.17 -20.82 2.05
CA VAL A 225 -34.28 -20.43 0.95
C VAL A 225 -32.99 -21.25 1.03
N SER A 226 -32.67 -21.99 -0.04
CA SER A 226 -31.56 -22.96 -0.05
C SER A 226 -30.59 -22.83 -1.21
N GLU A 227 -30.86 -21.95 -2.18
CA GLU A 227 -29.99 -21.75 -3.36
C GLU A 227 -29.67 -20.26 -3.57
N SER A 228 -30.70 -19.41 -3.66
CA SER A 228 -30.57 -17.96 -3.82
C SER A 228 -31.71 -17.19 -3.15
N LEU A 229 -31.42 -16.02 -2.59
CA LEU A 229 -32.36 -15.15 -1.88
C LEU A 229 -32.78 -13.95 -2.76
N PRO A 230 -33.97 -13.96 -3.38
CA PRO A 230 -34.51 -12.78 -4.06
C PRO A 230 -35.06 -11.76 -3.05
N ILE A 231 -34.77 -10.48 -3.29
CA ILE A 231 -35.25 -9.33 -2.52
C ILE A 231 -35.91 -8.35 -3.49
N SER A 232 -37.11 -7.87 -3.17
CA SER A 232 -37.81 -6.85 -3.99
C SER A 232 -38.65 -5.94 -3.11
N PHE A 233 -38.71 -4.65 -3.40
CA PHE A 233 -39.42 -3.66 -2.58
C PHE A 233 -39.96 -2.46 -3.38
N LYS A 234 -40.79 -1.63 -2.74
CA LYS A 234 -41.36 -0.40 -3.31
C LYS A 234 -41.10 0.80 -2.41
N ALA A 235 -40.50 1.86 -2.94
CA ALA A 235 -40.24 3.08 -2.19
C ALA A 235 -40.56 4.35 -3.02
N SER A 236 -40.83 5.46 -2.33
CA SER A 236 -41.14 6.76 -2.95
C SER A 236 -40.82 7.92 -2.01
N ASP A 237 -40.41 9.05 -2.55
CA ASP A 237 -40.20 10.29 -1.82
C ASP A 237 -41.35 11.29 -2.06
N PRO A 238 -42.02 11.81 -1.01
CA PRO A 238 -43.10 12.80 -1.19
C PRO A 238 -42.62 14.12 -1.80
N ASP A 239 -41.36 14.49 -1.60
CA ASP A 239 -40.78 15.75 -2.08
C ASP A 239 -40.22 15.63 -3.50
N GLY A 240 -40.18 14.41 -4.06
CA GLY A 240 -39.69 14.11 -5.40
C GLY A 240 -38.17 14.01 -5.50
N ASN A 241 -37.46 13.89 -4.38
CA ASN A 241 -36.02 13.69 -4.36
C ASN A 241 -35.64 12.30 -4.89
N VAL A 242 -34.44 12.18 -5.46
CA VAL A 242 -33.88 10.88 -5.86
C VAL A 242 -33.48 10.13 -4.60
N LEU A 243 -33.95 8.88 -4.48
CA LEU A 243 -33.70 8.05 -3.31
C LEU A 243 -32.56 7.07 -3.52
N SER A 244 -31.65 7.04 -2.54
CA SER A 244 -30.65 5.99 -2.35
C SER A 244 -31.16 4.94 -1.38
N TYR A 245 -30.82 3.68 -1.60
CA TYR A 245 -31.26 2.56 -0.77
C TYR A 245 -30.08 1.83 -0.14
N ILE A 246 -30.27 1.35 1.09
CA ILE A 246 -29.42 0.38 1.78
C ILE A 246 -30.32 -0.82 2.12
N VAL A 247 -29.92 -2.02 1.71
CA VAL A 247 -30.65 -3.27 1.94
C VAL A 247 -29.81 -4.17 2.84
N GLN A 248 -30.40 -4.66 3.93
CA GLN A 248 -29.75 -5.46 4.95
C GLN A 248 -30.46 -6.79 5.17
N TYR A 249 -29.73 -7.79 5.62
CA TYR A 249 -30.18 -9.11 6.04
C TYR A 249 -29.85 -9.32 7.52
N SER A 250 -30.65 -10.12 8.20
CA SER A 250 -30.44 -10.58 9.57
C SER A 250 -30.77 -12.07 9.63
N ASN A 251 -30.06 -12.86 10.43
CA ASN A 251 -30.38 -14.26 10.74
C ASN A 251 -30.88 -14.46 12.18
N ASP A 252 -31.05 -13.39 12.95
CA ASP A 252 -31.34 -13.40 14.39
C ASP A 252 -32.55 -12.52 14.77
N ASP A 253 -33.56 -12.53 13.89
CA ASP A 253 -34.82 -11.81 14.02
C ASP A 253 -34.67 -10.27 14.05
N GLY A 254 -33.58 -9.75 13.48
CA GLY A 254 -33.28 -8.32 13.40
C GLY A 254 -32.52 -7.78 14.60
N THR A 255 -31.91 -8.65 15.39
CA THR A 255 -31.03 -8.25 16.51
C THR A 255 -29.70 -7.72 15.96
N THR A 256 -29.15 -8.35 14.92
CA THR A 256 -28.01 -7.92 14.13
C THR A 256 -28.39 -7.81 12.65
N TRP A 257 -27.67 -6.96 11.90
CA TRP A 257 -27.96 -6.67 10.49
C TRP A 257 -26.66 -6.57 9.70
N GLN A 258 -26.55 -7.32 8.60
CA GLN A 258 -25.52 -7.21 7.57
C GLN A 258 -26.10 -6.55 6.32
N THR A 259 -25.40 -5.67 5.62
CA THR A 259 -25.93 -5.12 4.34
C THR A 259 -25.60 -6.06 3.20
N VAL A 260 -26.55 -6.17 2.28
CA VAL A 260 -26.48 -7.04 1.11
C VAL A 260 -26.55 -6.26 -0.20
N ALA A 261 -26.92 -4.96 -0.16
CA ALA A 261 -26.82 -4.05 -1.31
C ALA A 261 -26.97 -2.58 -0.87
N THR A 262 -26.36 -1.65 -1.61
CA THR A 262 -26.73 -0.22 -1.59
C THR A 262 -26.76 0.33 -3.02
N SER A 263 -27.72 1.21 -3.39
CA SER A 263 -27.67 1.96 -4.67
C SER A 263 -28.79 3.02 -4.87
N THR A 264 -28.59 3.89 -5.87
CA THR A 264 -29.61 4.73 -6.53
C THR A 264 -29.74 4.38 -8.03
N PRO A 265 -30.93 4.04 -8.57
CA PRO A 265 -32.11 3.46 -7.93
C PRO A 265 -32.17 1.93 -8.14
N LEU A 266 -32.22 1.17 -7.05
CA LEU A 266 -32.52 -0.27 -7.07
C LEU A 266 -33.77 -0.55 -6.25
N THR A 267 -34.68 -1.37 -6.80
CA THR A 267 -35.89 -1.81 -6.10
C THR A 267 -36.01 -3.34 -6.05
N SER A 268 -35.02 -4.07 -6.56
CA SER A 268 -34.96 -5.54 -6.52
C SER A 268 -33.53 -6.06 -6.71
N LEU A 269 -33.12 -7.09 -5.96
CA LEU A 269 -31.84 -7.78 -6.11
C LEU A 269 -31.96 -9.29 -5.78
N THR A 270 -30.98 -10.11 -6.14
CA THR A 270 -30.94 -11.54 -5.77
C THR A 270 -29.55 -11.91 -5.26
N ILE A 271 -29.46 -12.58 -4.10
CA ILE A 271 -28.20 -13.04 -3.51
C ILE A 271 -28.01 -14.52 -3.87
N SER A 272 -26.89 -14.85 -4.51
CA SER A 272 -26.52 -16.21 -4.94
C SER A 272 -24.99 -16.34 -5.03
N PRO A 273 -24.36 -17.43 -4.53
CA PRO A 273 -24.98 -18.53 -3.79
C PRO A 273 -25.37 -18.10 -2.37
N ILE A 274 -26.37 -18.77 -1.77
CA ILE A 274 -26.84 -18.43 -0.41
C ILE A 274 -25.82 -18.75 0.69
N ASP A 275 -24.81 -19.58 0.38
CA ASP A 275 -23.72 -20.01 1.26
C ASP A 275 -22.76 -18.88 1.67
N VAL A 276 -23.08 -17.62 1.35
CA VAL A 276 -22.41 -16.41 1.88
C VAL A 276 -23.16 -15.78 3.07
N LEU A 277 -24.44 -16.10 3.28
CA LEU A 277 -25.25 -15.52 4.38
C LEU A 277 -25.40 -16.47 5.57
N PRO A 278 -25.14 -16.03 6.81
CA PRO A 278 -25.28 -16.89 7.97
C PRO A 278 -26.70 -17.45 8.08
N GLY A 279 -26.78 -18.73 8.43
CA GLY A 279 -28.01 -19.49 8.56
C GLY A 279 -28.81 -19.18 9.82
N SER A 280 -30.00 -19.77 9.91
CA SER A 280 -30.83 -19.71 11.11
C SER A 280 -30.11 -20.40 12.28
N PRO A 281 -29.79 -19.69 13.38
CA PRO A 281 -28.97 -20.19 14.48
C PRO A 281 -29.68 -21.24 15.37
N THR A 282 -30.96 -21.54 15.12
CA THR A 282 -31.68 -22.55 15.90
C THR A 282 -32.55 -23.45 15.04
N LEU A 283 -32.54 -24.75 15.35
CA LEU A 283 -33.46 -25.73 14.76
C LEU A 283 -34.90 -25.62 15.29
N ALA A 284 -35.10 -24.92 16.42
CA ALA A 284 -36.39 -24.78 17.08
C ALA A 284 -37.25 -23.63 16.52
N ALA A 285 -36.62 -22.60 15.95
CA ALA A 285 -37.26 -21.46 15.28
C ALA A 285 -36.49 -21.13 13.99
N PRO A 286 -36.79 -21.82 12.87
CA PRO A 286 -36.03 -21.64 11.64
C PRO A 286 -36.35 -20.31 10.94
N ASP A 287 -37.57 -19.77 11.11
CA ASP A 287 -38.02 -18.51 10.50
C ASP A 287 -37.59 -17.29 11.33
N VAL A 288 -36.28 -17.02 11.35
CA VAL A 288 -35.68 -15.88 12.07
C VAL A 288 -34.90 -14.95 11.15
N CYS A 289 -34.73 -15.31 9.88
CA CYS A 289 -34.05 -14.45 8.92
C CYS A 289 -34.97 -13.29 8.50
N ARG A 290 -34.41 -12.08 8.33
CA ARG A 290 -35.14 -10.87 7.91
C ARG A 290 -34.34 -10.05 6.93
N VAL A 291 -35.04 -9.20 6.16
CA VAL A 291 -34.45 -8.17 5.30
C VAL A 291 -34.93 -6.78 5.73
N ARG A 292 -34.06 -5.78 5.77
CA ARG A 292 -34.37 -4.37 6.07
C ARG A 292 -33.96 -3.49 4.90
N VAL A 293 -34.80 -2.53 4.53
CA VAL A 293 -34.52 -1.53 3.49
C VAL A 293 -34.57 -0.15 4.13
N ILE A 294 -33.53 0.65 3.91
CA ILE A 294 -33.39 2.04 4.35
C ILE A 294 -33.31 2.90 3.09
N ALA A 295 -34.29 3.76 2.86
CA ALA A 295 -34.28 4.77 1.80
C ALA A 295 -33.78 6.11 2.37
N SER A 296 -32.95 6.84 1.63
CA SER A 296 -32.45 8.17 2.00
C SER A 296 -32.60 9.14 0.83
N ASP A 297 -33.00 10.37 1.14
CA ASP A 297 -33.10 11.49 0.19
C ASP A 297 -31.90 12.44 0.25
N GLY A 298 -30.86 12.08 1.03
CA GLY A 298 -29.69 12.92 1.28
C GLY A 298 -29.79 13.80 2.53
N TYR A 299 -30.87 13.70 3.32
CA TYR A 299 -30.96 14.26 4.66
C TYR A 299 -31.79 13.37 5.61
N ARG A 300 -32.99 12.98 5.17
CA ARG A 300 -33.94 12.13 5.91
C ARG A 300 -33.89 10.69 5.43
N THR A 301 -34.33 9.78 6.28
CA THR A 301 -34.33 8.34 6.01
C THR A 301 -35.66 7.67 6.35
N GLY A 302 -36.01 6.66 5.58
CA GLY A 302 -37.23 5.85 5.73
C GLY A 302 -36.88 4.37 5.75
N VAL A 303 -37.42 3.62 6.70
CA VAL A 303 -36.99 2.23 6.96
C VAL A 303 -38.17 1.26 6.92
N ARG A 304 -37.97 0.07 6.34
CA ARG A 304 -38.92 -1.05 6.42
C ARG A 304 -38.19 -2.38 6.60
N VAL A 305 -38.75 -3.26 7.41
CA VAL A 305 -38.28 -4.63 7.66
C VAL A 305 -39.28 -5.64 7.08
N SER A 306 -38.78 -6.76 6.54
CA SER A 306 -39.58 -7.85 5.97
C SER A 306 -40.19 -8.74 7.05
N ASP A 307 -41.14 -9.58 6.64
CA ASP A 307 -41.52 -10.75 7.43
C ASP A 307 -40.37 -11.77 7.52
N ALA A 308 -40.46 -12.69 8.48
CA ALA A 308 -39.39 -13.66 8.74
C ALA A 308 -39.41 -14.84 7.76
N PHE A 309 -38.23 -15.40 7.47
CA PHE A 309 -37.98 -16.53 6.57
C PHE A 309 -36.79 -17.38 7.08
N SER A 310 -36.43 -18.48 6.40
CA SER A 310 -35.43 -19.47 6.88
C SER A 310 -34.23 -19.68 5.93
N VAL A 311 -33.03 -19.85 6.48
CA VAL A 311 -31.77 -20.23 5.79
C VAL A 311 -31.02 -21.34 6.59
N PRO A 312 -30.40 -22.38 5.99
CA PRO A 312 -29.69 -23.45 6.74
C PRO A 312 -28.38 -23.02 7.45
N ASN A 313 -28.04 -23.63 8.61
CA ASN A 313 -26.85 -23.40 9.47
C ASN A 313 -25.57 -24.17 9.02
N ARG A 314 -24.37 -23.73 9.45
CA ARG A 314 -23.04 -24.15 8.95
C ARG A 314 -22.11 -24.72 10.05
N PRO A 315 -21.03 -25.44 9.68
CA PRO A 315 -20.01 -25.94 10.61
C PRO A 315 -18.86 -24.94 10.90
N PRO A 316 -18.10 -25.12 12.02
CA PRO A 316 -17.04 -24.19 12.46
C PRO A 316 -15.65 -24.38 11.81
N VAL A 317 -14.76 -23.40 12.00
CA VAL A 317 -13.33 -23.36 11.55
C VAL A 317 -12.37 -23.31 12.77
N VAL A 318 -11.22 -24.02 12.77
CA VAL A 318 -10.30 -24.18 13.94
C VAL A 318 -8.79 -24.27 13.59
N ALA A 319 -7.89 -23.81 14.49
CA ALA A 319 -6.42 -23.93 14.42
C ALA A 319 -5.71 -23.92 15.82
N ILE A 320 -4.52 -24.53 15.93
CA ILE A 320 -3.60 -24.50 17.10
C ILE A 320 -2.65 -23.30 16.99
N ALA A 321 -2.63 -22.39 17.97
CA ALA A 321 -1.81 -21.18 17.96
C ALA A 321 -0.48 -21.30 18.74
N GLU A 322 -0.49 -22.01 19.88
CA GLU A 322 0.72 -22.33 20.66
C GLU A 322 0.54 -23.73 21.28
N PRO A 323 1.62 -24.51 21.50
CA PRO A 323 3.02 -24.23 21.11
C PRO A 323 3.27 -24.39 19.60
N VAL A 324 4.41 -23.88 19.12
CA VAL A 324 4.83 -24.07 17.72
C VAL A 324 5.22 -25.53 17.48
N ASP A 325 4.75 -26.10 16.38
CA ASP A 325 5.06 -27.48 15.98
C ASP A 325 6.58 -27.70 15.88
N GLY A 326 7.07 -28.74 16.56
CA GLY A 326 8.48 -29.14 16.55
C GLY A 326 9.40 -28.43 17.56
N ARG A 327 8.91 -27.49 18.37
CA ARG A 327 9.74 -26.77 19.37
C ARG A 327 10.23 -27.68 20.52
N ARG A 328 11.45 -27.44 21.01
CA ARG A 328 12.08 -28.14 22.15
C ARG A 328 12.10 -27.28 23.41
N TYR A 329 11.89 -27.90 24.57
CA TYR A 329 11.79 -27.26 25.89
C TYR A 329 12.68 -27.94 26.92
N ARG A 330 12.99 -27.29 28.03
CA ARG A 330 13.75 -27.89 29.14
C ARG A 330 12.84 -28.68 30.08
N ALA A 331 13.39 -29.70 30.73
CA ALA A 331 12.71 -30.49 31.74
C ALA A 331 12.31 -29.56 32.89
N GLY A 332 11.01 -29.55 33.20
CA GLY A 332 10.47 -28.63 34.20
C GLY A 332 10.07 -27.24 33.65
N GLU A 333 10.34 -26.93 32.38
CA GLU A 333 10.00 -25.65 31.77
C GLU A 333 8.50 -25.54 31.47
N SER A 334 7.92 -24.41 31.85
CA SER A 334 6.51 -24.09 31.68
C SER A 334 6.05 -24.19 30.21
N LEU A 335 4.97 -24.93 29.95
CA LEU A 335 4.38 -25.07 28.60
C LEU A 335 2.98 -24.48 28.53
N HIS A 336 2.71 -23.70 27.48
CA HIS A 336 1.42 -23.04 27.24
C HIS A 336 0.81 -23.52 25.92
N PHE A 337 -0.49 -23.83 25.95
CA PHE A 337 -1.27 -24.34 24.81
C PHE A 337 -2.45 -23.41 24.56
N ARG A 338 -2.65 -22.99 23.30
CA ARG A 338 -3.64 -21.99 22.91
C ARG A 338 -4.34 -22.35 21.60
N ALA A 339 -5.68 -22.32 21.58
CA ALA A 339 -6.52 -22.61 20.41
C ALA A 339 -7.04 -21.32 19.77
N ARG A 340 -7.45 -21.40 18.49
CA ARG A 340 -8.27 -20.40 17.78
C ARG A 340 -9.39 -21.10 17.01
N GLY A 341 -10.60 -20.55 17.02
CA GLY A 341 -11.71 -21.07 16.22
C GLY A 341 -12.87 -20.10 16.07
N HIS A 342 -13.60 -20.17 14.94
CA HIS A 342 -14.70 -19.28 14.59
C HIS A 342 -15.81 -20.02 13.84
N ASP A 343 -17.05 -19.70 14.15
CA ASP A 343 -18.25 -20.18 13.48
C ASP A 343 -19.03 -19.01 12.85
N PRO A 344 -19.49 -19.09 11.59
CA PRO A 344 -20.22 -17.99 10.94
C PRO A 344 -21.55 -17.58 11.61
N GLU A 345 -22.20 -18.48 12.35
CA GLU A 345 -23.48 -18.20 13.02
C GLU A 345 -23.30 -17.95 14.53
N ASP A 346 -22.40 -18.67 15.18
CA ASP A 346 -22.18 -18.60 16.64
C ASP A 346 -21.03 -17.63 17.02
N GLY A 347 -20.28 -17.12 16.03
CA GLY A 347 -19.17 -16.20 16.23
C GLY A 347 -17.88 -16.91 16.70
N PRO A 348 -16.94 -16.19 17.35
CA PRO A 348 -15.74 -16.83 17.88
C PRO A 348 -16.12 -17.91 18.91
N LEU A 349 -15.60 -19.11 18.73
CA LEU A 349 -15.84 -20.22 19.65
C LEU A 349 -15.06 -19.93 20.94
N LEU A 350 -15.72 -19.30 21.93
CA LEU A 350 -15.03 -18.69 23.08
C LEU A 350 -15.20 -19.42 24.40
N THR A 351 -15.91 -20.55 24.45
CA THR A 351 -16.06 -21.29 25.72
C THR A 351 -15.03 -22.41 25.81
N ASP A 352 -14.45 -22.60 26.99
CA ASP A 352 -13.52 -23.69 27.31
C ASP A 352 -14.07 -25.09 26.97
N LEU A 353 -15.39 -25.22 26.82
CA LEU A 353 -16.07 -26.48 26.46
C LEU A 353 -16.19 -26.72 24.94
N SER A 354 -15.94 -25.70 24.12
CA SER A 354 -15.98 -25.79 22.65
C SER A 354 -14.73 -26.48 22.09
N PHE A 355 -13.64 -26.53 22.86
CA PHE A 355 -12.38 -27.14 22.46
C PHE A 355 -12.03 -28.35 23.31
N THR A 356 -11.46 -29.36 22.67
CA THR A 356 -10.91 -30.52 23.36
C THR A 356 -9.47 -30.77 22.90
N TRP A 357 -8.55 -30.72 23.86
CA TRP A 357 -7.14 -31.07 23.69
C TRP A 357 -6.88 -32.52 24.07
N GLN A 358 -6.16 -33.21 23.20
CA GLN A 358 -5.62 -34.54 23.48
C GLN A 358 -4.09 -34.50 23.34
N VAL A 359 -3.38 -34.56 24.47
CA VAL A 359 -1.92 -34.60 24.52
C VAL A 359 -1.44 -35.97 24.97
N THR A 360 -0.47 -36.53 24.26
CA THR A 360 0.04 -37.89 24.52
C THR A 360 0.53 -38.03 25.97
N GLY A 361 -0.03 -38.99 26.72
CA GLY A 361 0.38 -39.25 28.11
C GLY A 361 -0.14 -38.25 29.15
N GLN A 362 -0.94 -37.25 28.74
CA GLN A 362 -1.62 -36.31 29.62
C GLN A 362 -3.13 -36.59 29.65
N ALA A 363 -3.82 -36.05 30.66
CA ALA A 363 -5.27 -36.11 30.72
C ALA A 363 -5.89 -35.24 29.61
N LEU A 364 -7.07 -35.65 29.12
CA LEU A 364 -7.88 -34.85 28.20
C LEU A 364 -8.25 -33.52 28.86
N VAL A 365 -8.09 -32.41 28.16
CA VAL A 365 -8.41 -31.07 28.67
C VAL A 365 -9.41 -30.41 27.73
N SER A 366 -10.53 -29.96 28.29
CA SER A 366 -11.47 -29.09 27.57
C SER A 366 -11.24 -27.66 28.04
N ALA A 367 -10.48 -26.90 27.25
CA ALA A 367 -10.18 -25.50 27.50
C ALA A 367 -9.74 -24.80 26.20
N ALA A 368 -9.96 -23.48 26.09
CA ALA A 368 -9.40 -22.69 24.99
C ALA A 368 -7.88 -22.50 25.17
N GLU A 369 -7.42 -22.40 26.42
CA GLU A 369 -6.02 -22.32 26.82
C GLU A 369 -5.74 -23.29 27.98
N THR A 370 -4.59 -23.95 27.96
CA THR A 370 -4.13 -24.76 29.09
C THR A 370 -2.64 -24.58 29.36
N HIS A 371 -2.27 -24.63 30.63
CA HIS A 371 -0.92 -24.30 31.10
C HIS A 371 -0.35 -25.40 31.98
N TYR A 372 0.89 -25.79 31.69
CA TYR A 372 1.66 -26.80 32.42
C TYR A 372 2.86 -26.14 33.09
N PRO A 373 2.71 -25.59 34.31
CA PRO A 373 3.70 -24.71 34.95
C PRO A 373 5.00 -25.40 35.37
N ASN A 374 4.95 -26.72 35.57
CA ASN A 374 6.12 -27.54 35.90
C ASN A 374 6.65 -28.29 34.68
N GLY A 375 6.23 -27.89 33.48
CA GLY A 375 6.58 -28.54 32.23
C GLY A 375 6.22 -30.01 32.16
N PHE A 376 6.86 -30.69 31.21
CA PHE A 376 6.82 -32.14 31.13
C PHE A 376 8.18 -32.75 31.49
N ALA A 377 8.18 -34.05 31.76
CA ALA A 377 9.41 -34.81 31.83
C ALA A 377 10.03 -34.94 30.42
N PRO A 378 11.34 -35.20 30.31
CA PRO A 378 11.99 -35.40 29.03
C PRO A 378 11.26 -36.43 28.15
N GLY A 379 10.98 -36.07 26.89
CA GLY A 379 10.18 -36.91 25.96
C GLY A 379 9.56 -36.16 24.76
N THR A 380 8.81 -36.89 23.93
CA THR A 380 8.08 -36.38 22.74
C THR A 380 6.56 -36.51 22.92
N TYR A 381 5.80 -35.48 22.53
CA TYR A 381 4.35 -35.38 22.78
C TYR A 381 3.56 -34.96 21.52
N ASN A 382 2.55 -35.75 21.09
CA ASN A 382 1.58 -35.37 20.04
C ASN A 382 0.35 -34.68 20.62
N VAL A 383 -0.20 -33.69 19.91
CA VAL A 383 -1.27 -32.78 20.37
C VAL A 383 -2.37 -32.68 19.30
N LEU A 384 -3.62 -33.04 19.64
CA LEU A 384 -4.81 -32.90 18.78
C LEU A 384 -5.81 -31.91 19.41
N LEU A 385 -6.38 -31.03 18.58
CA LEU A 385 -7.43 -30.07 18.94
C LEU A 385 -8.71 -30.37 18.14
N VAL A 386 -9.87 -30.40 18.81
CA VAL A 386 -11.20 -30.55 18.18
C VAL A 386 -12.11 -29.42 18.66
N ALA A 387 -12.84 -28.80 17.73
CA ALA A 387 -13.83 -27.74 17.98
C ALA A 387 -15.26 -28.21 17.69
N HIS A 388 -16.23 -27.74 18.49
CA HIS A 388 -17.67 -27.99 18.33
C HIS A 388 -18.47 -26.68 18.35
N ASP A 389 -19.45 -26.53 17.47
CA ASP A 389 -20.44 -25.44 17.52
C ASP A 389 -21.60 -25.74 18.49
N ALA A 390 -22.53 -24.80 18.66
CA ALA A 390 -23.64 -24.94 19.61
C ALA A 390 -24.70 -25.97 19.18
N LEU A 391 -24.71 -26.37 17.90
CA LEU A 391 -25.66 -27.32 17.32
C LEU A 391 -25.07 -28.71 17.08
N GLY A 392 -23.77 -28.89 17.37
CA GLY A 392 -23.05 -30.16 17.35
C GLY A 392 -22.27 -30.47 16.07
N ASN A 393 -22.06 -29.52 15.16
CA ASN A 393 -21.10 -29.72 14.06
C ASN A 393 -19.66 -29.54 14.57
N SER A 394 -18.67 -30.10 13.87
CA SER A 394 -17.29 -30.20 14.39
C SER A 394 -16.17 -30.12 13.34
N ALA A 395 -15.00 -29.58 13.74
CA ALA A 395 -13.75 -29.48 12.97
C ALA A 395 -12.49 -29.76 13.85
N SER A 396 -11.29 -30.01 13.28
CA SER A 396 -10.07 -30.41 14.05
C SER A 396 -8.69 -30.04 13.46
N ASP A 397 -7.62 -29.97 14.30
CA ASP A 397 -6.19 -29.64 13.95
C ASP A 397 -5.13 -30.39 14.83
N THR A 398 -3.83 -30.52 14.46
CA THR A 398 -2.80 -31.38 15.15
C THR A 398 -1.30 -30.94 15.05
N ILE A 399 -0.47 -31.09 16.12
CA ILE A 399 1.01 -30.77 16.19
C ILE A 399 1.89 -31.73 17.10
N THR A 400 3.23 -31.52 17.19
CA THR A 400 4.25 -32.29 17.99
C THR A 400 5.23 -31.43 18.84
N VAL A 401 5.67 -31.87 20.05
CA VAL A 401 6.56 -31.14 21.00
C VAL A 401 7.67 -32.02 21.67
N PHE A 402 8.85 -31.46 22.04
CA PHE A 402 10.01 -32.17 22.67
C PHE A 402 10.54 -31.56 24.01
N VAL A 403 11.09 -32.35 24.97
CA VAL A 403 11.65 -31.89 26.27
C VAL A 403 13.02 -32.53 26.70
N ASP A 404 14.02 -31.76 27.20
CA ASP A 404 15.45 -32.16 27.48
C ASP A 404 16.07 -31.68 28.86
N ASP A 405 17.20 -32.21 29.42
CA ASP A 405 17.73 -32.01 30.84
C ASP A 405 19.25 -31.59 30.91
N GLN A 406 19.79 -30.63 31.74
CA GLN A 406 21.28 -30.35 31.94
C GLN A 406 21.79 -29.59 33.25
N PRO A 407 23.06 -29.82 33.76
CA PRO A 407 23.72 -29.20 34.97
C PRO A 407 25.11 -28.46 34.78
N THR A 408 25.72 -27.94 35.88
CA THR A 408 26.88 -26.99 36.06
C THR A 408 28.29 -27.29 35.46
N GLY A 409 28.96 -26.28 34.87
CA GLY A 409 30.34 -26.30 34.31
C GLY A 409 31.19 -25.00 34.50
N PRO A 410 32.42 -24.89 33.93
CA PRO A 410 33.34 -23.72 33.99
C PRO A 410 32.71 -22.41 33.47
N PRO A 411 33.36 -21.22 33.64
CA PRO A 411 32.86 -19.99 33.03
C PRO A 411 32.70 -20.18 31.53
N ASP A 412 31.48 -19.92 31.12
CA ASP A 412 30.90 -20.16 29.82
C ASP A 412 29.93 -18.99 29.70
N MET A 413 30.43 -17.92 29.09
CA MET A 413 29.84 -16.58 29.16
C MET A 413 28.49 -16.52 28.44
N ASP A 414 28.30 -17.34 27.41
CA ASP A 414 27.06 -17.46 26.65
C ASP A 414 26.24 -18.72 26.99
N VAL A 415 26.78 -19.57 27.86
CA VAL A 415 26.11 -20.71 28.50
C VAL A 415 25.78 -21.82 27.49
N ASP A 416 26.71 -22.09 26.59
CA ASP A 416 26.59 -23.05 25.49
C ASP A 416 27.17 -24.44 25.82
N GLY A 417 27.86 -24.56 26.94
CA GLY A 417 28.50 -25.78 27.44
C GLY A 417 30.00 -25.89 27.12
N ILE A 418 30.58 -24.92 26.44
CA ILE A 418 32.00 -24.81 26.11
C ILE A 418 32.61 -23.69 26.96
N PRO A 419 33.65 -23.98 27.76
CA PRO A 419 34.31 -22.95 28.55
C PRO A 419 34.98 -21.88 27.67
N ASP A 420 34.94 -20.60 28.07
CA ASP A 420 35.49 -19.45 27.32
C ASP A 420 36.91 -19.67 26.75
N VAL A 421 37.73 -20.49 27.42
CA VAL A 421 39.12 -20.80 27.03
C VAL A 421 39.26 -21.81 25.88
N MET A 422 38.19 -22.54 25.57
CA MET A 422 38.08 -23.47 24.45
C MET A 422 36.99 -23.05 23.46
N ASP A 423 36.41 -21.87 23.68
CA ASP A 423 35.28 -21.35 22.95
C ASP A 423 35.74 -20.41 21.82
N ASN A 424 35.45 -20.80 20.58
CA ASN A 424 35.70 -19.99 19.39
C ASN A 424 34.67 -18.86 19.19
N CYS A 425 33.62 -18.78 20.02
CA CYS A 425 32.69 -17.67 20.13
C CYS A 425 32.32 -17.30 21.58
N GLN A 426 33.29 -16.80 22.35
CA GLN A 426 33.18 -16.43 23.78
C GLN A 426 31.98 -15.59 24.26
N THR A 427 31.14 -15.07 23.37
CA THR A 427 29.97 -14.23 23.73
C THR A 427 28.70 -14.63 23.00
N ALA A 428 28.74 -15.66 22.16
CA ALA A 428 27.63 -16.10 21.33
C ALA A 428 27.58 -17.63 21.33
N ALA A 429 26.54 -18.16 21.97
CA ALA A 429 26.42 -19.58 22.28
C ALA A 429 26.44 -20.47 21.02
N ASN A 430 27.54 -21.18 20.80
CA ASN A 430 27.74 -22.11 19.70
C ASN A 430 28.30 -23.46 20.18
N PRO A 431 27.49 -24.32 20.85
CA PRO A 431 27.98 -25.53 21.50
C PRO A 431 28.69 -26.52 20.55
N SER A 432 28.40 -26.41 19.26
CA SER A 432 29.00 -27.21 18.19
C SER A 432 30.39 -26.74 17.78
N GLN A 433 30.84 -25.56 18.22
CA GLN A 433 32.13 -24.94 17.93
C GLN A 433 32.44 -25.00 16.44
N THR A 434 31.40 -24.73 15.64
CA THR A 434 31.51 -24.78 14.18
C THR A 434 32.33 -23.59 13.73
N ASP A 435 33.38 -23.88 12.98
CA ASP A 435 34.33 -22.95 12.38
C ASP A 435 34.62 -23.54 11.01
N THR A 436 33.89 -23.05 10.01
CA THR A 436 33.79 -23.65 8.69
C THR A 436 35.04 -23.39 7.86
N ASP A 437 35.73 -22.26 8.08
CA ASP A 437 36.94 -21.88 7.35
C ASP A 437 38.25 -22.09 8.11
N ALA A 438 38.16 -22.52 9.37
CA ALA A 438 39.24 -22.87 10.27
C ALA A 438 40.16 -21.70 10.62
N ASP A 439 39.60 -20.50 10.76
CA ASP A 439 40.33 -19.29 11.10
C ASP A 439 40.50 -19.06 12.62
N GLY A 440 39.77 -19.84 13.43
CA GLY A 440 39.80 -19.81 14.89
C GLY A 440 38.70 -18.98 15.53
N ILE A 441 37.82 -18.36 14.75
CA ILE A 441 36.59 -17.69 15.15
C ILE A 441 35.42 -18.59 14.71
N GLY A 442 34.42 -18.78 15.58
CA GLY A 442 33.30 -19.65 15.22
C GLY A 442 32.30 -18.96 14.29
N ASP A 443 31.63 -19.74 13.43
CA ASP A 443 30.67 -19.25 12.42
C ASP A 443 29.60 -18.29 12.97
N LEU A 444 29.27 -18.40 14.26
CA LEU A 444 28.25 -17.58 14.92
C LEU A 444 28.73 -16.16 15.25
N CYS A 445 30.02 -15.97 15.45
CA CYS A 445 30.65 -14.70 15.83
C CYS A 445 31.69 -14.22 14.81
N ASP A 446 31.86 -14.96 13.72
CA ASP A 446 32.71 -14.62 12.60
C ASP A 446 31.97 -13.70 11.62
N ASN A 447 32.58 -12.56 11.26
CA ASN A 447 32.05 -11.67 10.23
C ASN A 447 32.30 -12.16 8.80
N CYS A 448 33.04 -13.27 8.61
CA CYS A 448 33.17 -14.01 7.37
C CYS A 448 33.13 -15.54 7.55
N PRO A 449 31.98 -16.15 7.95
CA PRO A 449 31.88 -17.55 8.41
C PRO A 449 32.39 -18.66 7.47
N VAL A 450 32.78 -18.34 6.24
CA VAL A 450 33.25 -19.31 5.24
C VAL A 450 34.53 -18.84 4.53
N VAL A 451 35.14 -17.73 4.97
CA VAL A 451 36.31 -17.11 4.35
C VAL A 451 37.31 -16.64 5.41
N PHE A 452 38.36 -17.43 5.59
CA PHE A 452 39.39 -17.26 6.62
C PHE A 452 39.83 -15.81 6.85
N ASN A 453 39.53 -15.23 8.02
CA ASN A 453 39.93 -13.88 8.45
C ASN A 453 40.09 -13.71 9.98
N PRO A 454 41.16 -14.26 10.58
CA PRO A 454 41.34 -14.24 12.04
C PRO A 454 41.43 -12.86 12.68
N ASP A 455 41.63 -11.79 11.89
CA ASP A 455 41.69 -10.41 12.34
C ASP A 455 40.33 -9.72 12.41
N GLN A 456 39.28 -10.34 11.86
CA GLN A 456 37.88 -9.89 11.90
C GLN A 456 37.73 -8.43 11.44
N GLY A 457 38.59 -8.01 10.52
CA GLY A 457 38.62 -6.63 10.05
C GLY A 457 37.33 -6.28 9.30
N ASP A 458 36.72 -5.16 9.68
CA ASP A 458 35.50 -4.62 9.08
C ASP A 458 35.70 -3.10 8.92
N LYS A 459 35.95 -2.66 7.68
CA LYS A 459 36.42 -1.31 7.35
C LYS A 459 35.28 -0.30 7.29
N ASP A 460 34.09 -0.70 6.85
CA ASP A 460 32.91 0.16 6.75
C ASP A 460 31.90 -0.08 7.89
N SER A 461 32.19 -1.04 8.78
CA SER A 461 31.49 -1.30 10.04
C SER A 461 30.05 -1.80 9.85
N ASP A 462 29.79 -2.54 8.77
CA ASP A 462 28.47 -3.07 8.46
C ASP A 462 28.20 -4.48 9.05
N GLY A 463 29.21 -5.07 9.69
CA GLY A 463 29.15 -6.40 10.30
C GLY A 463 29.57 -7.54 9.39
N VAL A 464 29.98 -7.26 8.14
CA VAL A 464 30.59 -8.21 7.20
C VAL A 464 32.09 -7.94 7.12
N GLY A 465 32.92 -8.98 7.18
CA GLY A 465 34.37 -8.80 7.19
C GLY A 465 34.93 -8.46 5.81
N ASN A 466 36.01 -7.67 5.78
CA ASN A 466 36.64 -7.15 4.55
C ASN A 466 36.96 -8.20 3.48
N VAL A 467 37.17 -9.46 3.86
CA VAL A 467 37.57 -10.53 2.91
C VAL A 467 36.39 -11.23 2.24
N CYS A 468 35.21 -11.16 2.85
CA CYS A 468 33.96 -11.73 2.34
C CYS A 468 32.94 -10.65 1.98
N ASP A 469 33.23 -9.39 2.34
CA ASP A 469 32.50 -8.22 1.91
C ASP A 469 32.92 -7.79 0.49
N THR A 470 31.96 -7.23 -0.22
CA THR A 470 32.22 -6.48 -1.45
C THR A 470 31.95 -5.01 -1.17
N GLU A 471 33.02 -4.20 -1.16
CA GLU A 471 32.93 -2.81 -0.72
C GLU A 471 31.95 -2.01 -1.61
N ARG A 472 31.16 -1.17 -0.94
CA ARG A 472 30.19 -0.28 -1.57
C ARG A 472 30.56 1.17 -1.33
N LEU A 473 30.47 1.96 -2.39
CA LEU A 473 30.67 3.41 -2.32
C LEU A 473 29.36 4.18 -2.36
N TYR A 474 29.32 5.31 -1.67
CA TYR A 474 28.18 6.22 -1.62
C TYR A 474 28.50 7.53 -2.35
N VAL A 475 27.56 8.02 -3.15
CA VAL A 475 27.67 9.26 -3.93
C VAL A 475 26.47 10.17 -3.63
N ARG A 476 26.74 11.40 -3.21
CA ARG A 476 25.71 12.41 -2.93
C ARG A 476 26.22 13.82 -3.21
N SER A 477 25.56 14.51 -4.13
CA SER A 477 26.01 15.80 -4.67
C SER A 477 26.17 16.96 -3.67
N ASN A 478 25.55 16.88 -2.49
CA ASN A 478 25.52 17.95 -1.48
C ASN A 478 26.12 17.56 -0.12
N THR A 479 26.94 16.50 -0.06
CA THR A 479 27.59 16.06 1.18
C THR A 479 28.72 17.00 1.63
N THR A 480 28.88 17.16 2.95
CA THR A 480 29.93 17.98 3.58
C THR A 480 30.87 17.21 4.50
N GLY A 481 30.74 15.87 4.57
CA GLY A 481 31.61 15.00 5.38
C GLY A 481 33.02 14.86 4.82
N LEU A 482 33.71 13.78 5.19
CA LEU A 482 35.10 13.52 4.83
C LEU A 482 35.30 13.29 3.32
N GLY A 483 34.23 12.91 2.59
CA GLY A 483 34.27 12.69 1.15
C GLY A 483 35.11 11.47 0.75
N ASN A 484 35.10 10.41 1.58
CA ASN A 484 35.81 9.16 1.34
C ASN A 484 34.94 8.07 0.67
N GLY A 485 33.63 8.31 0.57
CA GLY A 485 32.69 7.39 -0.09
C GLY A 485 32.22 6.19 0.73
N LEU A 486 32.63 6.05 2.00
CA LEU A 486 32.35 4.83 2.80
C LEU A 486 31.02 4.87 3.56
N SER A 487 30.33 6.01 3.58
CA SER A 487 28.99 6.14 4.16
C SER A 487 28.23 7.26 3.46
N TRP A 488 26.92 7.35 3.67
CA TRP A 488 26.15 8.50 3.18
C TRP A 488 26.64 9.86 3.73
N THR A 489 27.12 9.88 4.98
CA THR A 489 27.67 11.08 5.64
C THR A 489 28.98 11.52 5.00
N ASP A 490 29.80 10.56 4.58
CA ASP A 490 31.11 10.80 3.97
C ASP A 490 31.15 10.53 2.47
N ALA A 491 29.98 10.48 1.82
CA ALA A 491 29.80 10.17 0.42
C ALA A 491 30.64 11.06 -0.52
N PHE A 492 31.06 10.51 -1.66
CA PHE A 492 31.66 11.31 -2.72
C PHE A 492 30.64 12.30 -3.29
N THR A 493 31.08 13.52 -3.59
CA THR A 493 30.19 14.54 -4.16
C THR A 493 29.94 14.37 -5.66
N THR A 494 30.69 13.50 -6.34
CA THR A 494 30.52 13.22 -7.76
C THR A 494 30.70 11.72 -8.03
N LEU A 495 29.95 11.20 -8.99
CA LEU A 495 30.08 9.83 -9.46
C LEU A 495 31.46 9.57 -10.09
N GLN A 496 32.07 10.60 -10.70
CA GLN A 496 33.39 10.45 -11.34
C GLN A 496 34.47 10.00 -10.36
N ILE A 497 34.48 10.57 -9.15
CA ILE A 497 35.47 10.23 -8.13
C ILE A 497 35.24 8.80 -7.62
N ALA A 498 33.98 8.40 -7.43
CA ALA A 498 33.65 7.03 -7.02
C ALA A 498 34.07 5.99 -8.07
N LEU A 499 33.83 6.27 -9.36
CA LEU A 499 34.30 5.41 -10.46
C LEU A 499 35.84 5.31 -10.52
N ALA A 500 36.54 6.41 -10.23
CA ALA A 500 38.00 6.41 -10.13
C ALA A 500 38.49 5.58 -8.94
N ALA A 501 37.82 5.66 -7.79
CA ALA A 501 38.11 4.84 -6.61
C ALA A 501 37.88 3.35 -6.89
N ALA A 502 36.75 2.98 -7.48
CA ALA A 502 36.44 1.61 -7.91
C ALA A 502 37.40 1.09 -9.00
N THR A 503 38.10 1.97 -9.72
CA THR A 503 39.16 1.56 -10.65
C THR A 503 40.46 1.25 -9.92
N ALA A 504 40.72 1.95 -8.80
CA ALA A 504 41.93 1.79 -8.01
C ALA A 504 41.83 0.61 -7.02
N ASP A 505 40.62 0.24 -6.62
CA ASP A 505 40.33 -0.85 -5.71
C ASP A 505 39.32 -1.83 -6.30
N SER A 506 39.79 -3.06 -6.54
CA SER A 506 38.98 -4.11 -7.17
C SER A 506 38.02 -4.82 -6.21
N THR A 507 38.07 -4.52 -4.90
CA THR A 507 37.08 -5.04 -3.92
C THR A 507 35.73 -4.33 -4.07
N ILE A 508 35.72 -3.14 -4.68
CA ILE A 508 34.53 -2.32 -4.85
C ILE A 508 33.66 -2.90 -5.97
N SER A 509 32.51 -3.43 -5.61
CA SER A 509 31.55 -4.04 -6.56
C SER A 509 30.35 -3.16 -6.84
N GLU A 510 30.12 -2.11 -6.03
CA GLU A 510 28.87 -1.36 -6.06
C GLU A 510 29.03 0.12 -5.69
N ILE A 511 28.28 0.98 -6.38
CA ILE A 511 28.20 2.41 -6.13
C ILE A 511 26.73 2.82 -6.01
N TRP A 512 26.33 3.29 -4.83
CA TRP A 512 25.02 3.84 -4.54
C TRP A 512 25.01 5.34 -4.72
N ILE A 513 24.04 5.82 -5.49
CA ILE A 513 23.98 7.20 -5.94
C ILE A 513 22.65 7.79 -5.46
N ALA A 514 22.74 8.79 -4.59
CA ALA A 514 21.58 9.53 -4.13
C ALA A 514 20.94 10.33 -5.27
N ALA A 515 19.64 10.54 -5.19
CA ALA A 515 18.85 11.36 -6.08
C ALA A 515 19.48 12.75 -6.26
N GLY A 516 19.44 13.23 -7.50
CA GLY A 516 20.14 14.43 -7.90
C GLY A 516 20.71 14.32 -9.29
N LEU A 517 21.38 15.41 -9.70
CA LEU A 517 21.92 15.58 -11.04
C LEU A 517 23.45 15.43 -11.02
N TYR A 518 23.96 14.48 -11.79
CA TYR A 518 25.38 14.18 -11.93
C TYR A 518 25.81 14.31 -13.39
N VAL A 519 26.83 15.13 -13.62
CA VAL A 519 27.39 15.40 -14.96
C VAL A 519 28.81 14.84 -15.02
N PRO A 520 29.18 14.08 -16.06
CA PRO A 520 30.54 13.61 -16.26
C PRO A 520 31.55 14.77 -16.32
N THR A 521 32.74 14.55 -15.77
CA THR A 521 33.80 15.58 -15.77
C THR A 521 35.12 15.10 -16.35
N GLU A 522 35.32 13.79 -16.50
CA GLU A 522 36.54 13.22 -17.07
C GLU A 522 36.46 13.14 -18.59
N ARG A 523 37.31 13.92 -19.27
CA ARG A 523 37.37 14.03 -20.73
C ARG A 523 38.14 12.86 -21.35
N THR A 524 37.59 12.30 -22.41
CA THR A 524 38.30 11.29 -23.24
C THR A 524 39.21 11.94 -24.28
N ASP A 525 38.95 13.20 -24.63
CA ASP A 525 39.79 14.07 -25.45
C ASP A 525 40.06 15.38 -24.67
N ALA A 526 41.33 15.65 -24.38
CA ALA A 526 41.74 16.81 -23.59
C ALA A 526 41.32 18.15 -24.23
N ASP A 527 41.26 18.19 -25.57
CA ASP A 527 40.97 19.40 -26.35
C ASP A 527 39.46 19.60 -26.59
N ASP A 528 38.64 18.58 -26.33
CA ASP A 528 37.18 18.64 -26.54
C ASP A 528 36.42 18.50 -25.20
N PRO A 529 35.83 19.59 -24.67
CA PRO A 529 35.10 19.54 -23.40
C PRO A 529 33.85 18.65 -23.44
N ARG A 530 33.27 18.41 -24.62
CA ARG A 530 32.08 17.56 -24.79
C ARG A 530 32.40 16.07 -24.79
N SER A 531 33.68 15.71 -24.75
CA SER A 531 34.17 14.32 -24.73
C SER A 531 34.09 13.65 -23.35
N ALA A 532 33.62 14.37 -22.31
CA ALA A 532 33.50 13.79 -20.98
C ALA A 532 32.41 12.72 -20.93
N THR A 533 32.64 11.64 -20.16
CA THR A 533 31.70 10.50 -20.06
C THR A 533 31.91 9.72 -18.76
N PHE A 534 30.85 9.11 -18.23
CA PHE A 534 31.01 8.10 -17.19
C PHE A 534 31.41 6.77 -17.83
N THR A 535 32.43 6.13 -17.28
CA THR A 535 32.96 4.88 -17.83
C THR A 535 32.51 3.69 -16.99
N LEU A 536 31.73 2.78 -17.59
CA LEU A 536 31.35 1.53 -16.91
C LEU A 536 32.57 0.62 -16.76
N ARG A 537 32.72 0.03 -15.57
CA ARG A 537 33.83 -0.86 -15.22
C ARG A 537 33.34 -2.29 -15.04
N PRO A 538 34.12 -3.31 -15.43
CA PRO A 538 33.78 -4.71 -15.18
C PRO A 538 33.50 -4.95 -13.69
N GLY A 539 32.36 -5.54 -13.37
CA GLY A 539 31.99 -5.94 -12.00
C GLY A 539 31.54 -4.82 -11.07
N VAL A 540 31.40 -3.58 -11.56
CA VAL A 540 30.97 -2.43 -10.74
C VAL A 540 29.53 -2.06 -11.08
N SER A 541 28.61 -2.25 -10.13
CA SER A 541 27.21 -1.90 -10.26
C SER A 541 26.95 -0.44 -9.89
N LEU A 542 26.16 0.27 -10.69
CA LEU A 542 25.72 1.65 -10.45
C LEU A 542 24.23 1.65 -10.12
N ARG A 543 23.88 2.13 -8.92
CA ARG A 543 22.49 2.12 -8.44
C ARG A 543 22.01 3.51 -8.06
N GLY A 544 20.89 3.92 -8.64
CA GLY A 544 20.15 5.13 -8.29
C GLY A 544 18.89 4.83 -7.49
N GLY A 545 18.21 5.89 -7.05
CA GLY A 545 16.93 5.79 -6.33
C GLY A 545 17.00 6.10 -4.82
N PHE A 546 18.16 6.50 -4.31
CA PHE A 546 18.36 6.74 -2.88
C PHE A 546 18.14 8.21 -2.48
N ILE A 547 17.69 8.50 -1.26
CA ILE A 547 17.70 9.83 -0.64
C ILE A 547 19.11 10.17 -0.12
N GLY A 548 19.86 9.13 0.27
CA GLY A 548 21.17 9.24 0.88
C GLY A 548 21.13 9.08 2.40
N VAL A 549 20.27 8.19 2.91
CA VAL A 549 20.18 7.77 4.33
C VAL A 549 19.92 6.27 4.49
N GLU A 550 19.66 5.58 3.39
CA GLU A 550 19.26 4.18 3.31
C GLU A 550 20.38 3.23 3.76
N ALA A 551 20.00 2.16 4.46
CA ALA A 551 20.90 1.08 4.83
C ALA A 551 20.88 -0.06 3.78
N ASN A 552 19.76 -0.24 3.08
CA ASN A 552 19.51 -1.40 2.23
C ASN A 552 19.14 -1.04 0.78
N ALA A 553 19.56 -1.88 -0.17
CA ALA A 553 19.34 -1.63 -1.60
C ALA A 553 17.86 -1.60 -2.00
N TYR A 554 17.01 -2.33 -1.27
CA TYR A 554 15.56 -2.39 -1.53
C TYR A 554 14.82 -1.11 -1.12
N GLU A 555 15.45 -0.22 -0.35
CA GLU A 555 14.88 1.07 0.04
C GLU A 555 15.00 2.12 -1.09
N ALA A 556 15.72 1.78 -2.17
CA ALA A 556 15.81 2.61 -3.36
C ALA A 556 14.46 2.64 -4.10
N ASP A 557 13.99 3.84 -4.42
CA ASP A 557 12.79 4.08 -5.21
C ASP A 557 13.14 4.96 -6.42
N PRO A 558 13.56 4.36 -7.55
CA PRO A 558 13.97 5.12 -8.72
C PRO A 558 12.86 5.94 -9.39
N LEU A 559 11.59 5.57 -9.19
CA LEU A 559 10.44 6.27 -9.76
C LEU A 559 10.18 7.58 -9.00
N ALA A 560 10.22 7.53 -7.66
CA ALA A 560 10.05 8.72 -6.83
C ALA A 560 11.32 9.56 -6.67
N ARG A 561 12.51 8.93 -6.69
CA ARG A 561 13.81 9.54 -6.32
C ARG A 561 14.83 9.45 -7.45
N ARG A 562 14.62 10.28 -8.47
CA ARG A 562 15.41 10.21 -9.70
C ARG A 562 16.89 10.52 -9.48
N THR A 563 17.73 9.58 -9.87
CA THR A 563 19.18 9.76 -10.03
C THR A 563 19.47 10.05 -11.49
N ILE A 564 19.82 11.29 -11.80
CA ILE A 564 19.93 11.79 -13.18
C ILE A 564 21.40 11.87 -13.57
N LEU A 565 21.81 11.07 -14.54
CA LEU A 565 23.10 11.17 -15.22
C LEU A 565 22.89 11.97 -16.51
N SER A 566 23.39 13.21 -16.52
CA SER A 566 23.08 14.17 -17.58
C SER A 566 24.30 14.54 -18.41
N GLY A 567 24.08 14.66 -19.72
CA GLY A 567 24.99 15.27 -20.67
C GLY A 567 24.90 16.80 -20.72
N ASP A 568 23.86 17.43 -20.15
CA ASP A 568 23.74 18.90 -20.09
C ASP A 568 24.71 19.48 -19.05
N VAL A 569 25.74 20.18 -19.54
CA VAL A 569 26.81 20.74 -18.71
C VAL A 569 26.42 22.09 -18.15
N ALA A 570 25.77 22.94 -18.95
CA ALA A 570 25.40 24.29 -18.57
C ALA A 570 24.12 24.35 -17.71
N ARG A 571 23.35 23.25 -17.63
CA ARG A 571 22.07 23.16 -16.90
C ARG A 571 21.07 24.19 -17.40
N ASN A 572 21.11 24.45 -18.70
CA ASN A 572 20.33 25.46 -19.39
C ASN A 572 19.22 24.84 -20.26
N ASP A 573 19.19 23.51 -20.35
CA ASP A 573 18.11 22.78 -20.98
C ASP A 573 16.90 22.73 -20.03
N THR A 574 15.76 23.31 -20.47
CA THR A 574 14.46 22.98 -19.86
C THR A 574 14.06 21.55 -20.25
N ASP A 575 12.87 21.10 -19.85
CA ASP A 575 12.34 19.72 -20.00
C ASP A 575 12.29 19.14 -21.44
N HIS A 576 12.75 19.88 -22.46
CA HIS A 576 12.78 19.47 -23.86
C HIS A 576 14.17 19.59 -24.52
N PHE A 577 15.23 19.90 -23.76
CA PHE A 577 16.61 19.97 -24.26
C PHE A 577 16.73 20.83 -25.54
N GLY A 578 16.34 22.09 -25.43
CA GLY A 578 16.33 23.05 -26.54
C GLY A 578 17.71 23.69 -26.84
N HIS A 579 18.69 23.54 -25.94
CA HIS A 579 19.99 24.19 -25.97
C HIS A 579 21.14 23.17 -25.91
N ARG A 580 21.17 22.24 -26.87
CA ARG A 580 22.05 21.06 -26.86
C ARG A 580 23.51 21.34 -27.25
N GLU A 581 23.90 22.59 -27.48
CA GLU A 581 25.22 22.91 -28.04
C GLU A 581 26.38 22.64 -27.07
N ASP A 582 26.15 22.76 -25.77
CA ASP A 582 27.14 22.48 -24.72
C ASP A 582 27.13 21.03 -24.21
N ASN A 583 26.12 20.26 -24.60
CA ASN A 583 25.90 18.92 -24.11
C ASN A 583 27.02 17.95 -24.50
N LEU A 584 27.37 17.06 -23.57
CA LEU A 584 28.33 15.99 -23.79
C LEU A 584 27.86 15.06 -24.91
N TYR A 585 28.81 14.48 -25.66
CA TYR A 585 28.44 13.62 -26.78
C TYR A 585 27.77 12.33 -26.35
N THR A 586 28.30 11.67 -25.31
CA THR A 586 27.79 10.41 -24.79
C THR A 586 27.88 10.42 -23.27
N VAL A 587 26.75 10.21 -22.60
CA VAL A 587 26.69 10.26 -21.13
C VAL A 587 27.48 9.10 -20.50
N ILE A 588 27.32 7.88 -21.02
CA ILE A 588 27.94 6.67 -20.48
C ILE A 588 28.59 5.84 -21.59
N THR A 589 29.81 5.37 -21.35
CA THR A 589 30.53 4.45 -22.25
C THR A 589 31.04 3.22 -21.50
N SER A 590 30.89 2.03 -22.08
CA SER A 590 31.47 0.80 -21.53
C SER A 590 32.90 0.57 -22.03
N VAL A 591 33.74 -0.10 -21.22
CA VAL A 591 35.04 -0.63 -21.68
C VAL A 591 35.01 -2.15 -21.86
N ALA A 592 36.06 -2.70 -22.48
CA ALA A 592 36.23 -4.14 -22.60
C ALA A 592 36.17 -4.85 -21.24
N GLY A 593 35.52 -6.01 -21.21
CA GLY A 593 35.35 -6.82 -20.00
C GLY A 593 34.08 -6.53 -19.19
N VAL A 594 33.32 -5.48 -19.53
CA VAL A 594 31.99 -5.25 -18.92
C VAL A 594 31.05 -6.40 -19.30
N ASP A 595 30.59 -7.12 -18.29
CA ASP A 595 29.74 -8.29 -18.39
C ASP A 595 28.48 -8.17 -17.52
N VAL A 596 27.74 -9.27 -17.37
CA VAL A 596 26.45 -9.30 -16.66
C VAL A 596 26.53 -8.94 -15.17
N GLN A 597 27.73 -8.96 -14.56
CA GLN A 597 27.96 -8.52 -13.18
C GLN A 597 27.97 -7.00 -13.06
N THR A 598 28.12 -6.29 -14.18
CA THR A 598 28.04 -4.83 -14.23
C THR A 598 26.57 -4.44 -14.40
N VAL A 599 25.94 -3.99 -13.31
CA VAL A 599 24.51 -3.64 -13.30
C VAL A 599 24.31 -2.13 -13.28
N LEU A 600 23.45 -1.62 -14.16
CA LEU A 600 22.90 -0.25 -14.07
C LEU A 600 21.46 -0.37 -13.59
N ASP A 601 21.13 0.26 -12.47
CA ASP A 601 19.83 0.09 -11.82
C ASP A 601 19.26 1.44 -11.38
N GLY A 602 18.07 1.81 -11.85
CA GLY A 602 17.38 2.99 -11.32
C GLY A 602 17.95 4.34 -11.76
N LEU A 603 18.55 4.42 -12.95
CA LEU A 603 19.22 5.62 -13.45
C LEU A 603 18.41 6.30 -14.56
N CYS A 604 18.31 7.62 -14.52
CA CYS A 604 17.81 8.42 -15.63
C CYS A 604 19.00 8.99 -16.43
N ILE A 605 19.15 8.57 -17.68
CA ILE A 605 20.25 8.92 -18.58
C ILE A 605 19.71 9.87 -19.65
N THR A 606 20.20 11.10 -19.64
CA THR A 606 19.59 12.17 -20.44
C THR A 606 20.58 13.21 -20.95
N GLY A 607 20.14 14.03 -21.89
CA GLY A 607 20.87 15.21 -22.35
C GLY A 607 22.10 14.93 -23.19
N GLY A 608 22.40 13.69 -23.56
CA GLY A 608 23.49 13.41 -24.49
C GLY A 608 23.22 13.97 -25.90
N ASN A 609 24.24 14.50 -26.56
CA ASN A 609 24.15 14.99 -27.93
C ASN A 609 25.43 14.67 -28.72
N ALA A 610 25.43 13.55 -29.43
CA ALA A 610 26.55 13.10 -30.26
C ALA A 610 26.79 13.97 -31.51
N ALA A 611 25.87 14.88 -31.84
CA ALA A 611 25.91 15.73 -33.02
C ALA A 611 26.14 14.92 -34.31
N SER A 612 27.31 15.02 -34.94
CA SER A 612 27.65 14.29 -36.17
C SER A 612 28.63 13.14 -35.95
N ARG A 613 28.91 12.73 -34.70
CA ARG A 613 29.82 11.62 -34.38
C ARG A 613 29.10 10.28 -34.48
N ASN A 614 29.82 9.22 -34.86
CA ASN A 614 29.30 7.85 -34.91
C ASN A 614 29.21 7.23 -33.51
N GLN A 615 28.40 7.81 -32.64
CA GLN A 615 28.20 7.38 -31.25
C GLN A 615 26.79 7.76 -30.76
N PRO A 616 26.26 7.07 -29.73
CA PRO A 616 24.95 7.38 -29.17
C PRO A 616 25.00 8.58 -28.22
N GLY A 617 23.86 9.20 -27.97
CA GLY A 617 23.74 10.26 -26.97
C GLY A 617 23.80 9.72 -25.54
N GLY A 618 23.06 8.65 -25.24
CA GLY A 618 22.97 8.10 -23.89
C GLY A 618 24.11 7.14 -23.53
N LEU A 619 23.96 5.88 -23.94
CA LEU A 619 24.81 4.75 -23.53
C LEU A 619 25.48 4.06 -24.73
N ASN A 620 26.81 3.99 -24.69
CA ASN A 620 27.61 3.30 -25.71
C ASN A 620 28.16 1.96 -25.19
N LEU A 621 27.63 0.85 -25.71
CA LEU A 621 28.04 -0.52 -25.38
C LEU A 621 28.96 -1.07 -26.47
N LEU A 622 30.25 -1.08 -26.20
CA LEU A 622 31.31 -1.51 -27.14
C LEU A 622 31.45 -3.04 -27.15
N SER A 623 30.40 -3.74 -27.58
CA SER A 623 30.29 -5.21 -27.59
C SER A 623 30.36 -5.86 -26.19
N THR A 624 29.72 -5.23 -25.21
CA THR A 624 29.69 -5.64 -23.79
C THR A 624 28.32 -6.23 -23.42
N THR A 625 28.21 -6.87 -22.25
CA THR A 625 26.98 -7.59 -21.83
C THR A 625 26.45 -7.18 -20.45
N PRO A 626 26.33 -5.88 -20.12
CA PRO A 626 25.79 -5.47 -18.83
C PRO A 626 24.31 -5.84 -18.67
N THR A 627 23.86 -5.83 -17.41
CA THR A 627 22.44 -5.82 -17.06
C THR A 627 22.03 -4.38 -16.80
N VAL A 628 21.03 -3.88 -17.51
CA VAL A 628 20.46 -2.54 -17.33
C VAL A 628 19.02 -2.72 -16.91
N ARG A 629 18.64 -2.21 -15.74
CA ARG A 629 17.29 -2.36 -15.23
C ARG A 629 16.73 -1.08 -14.65
N ARG A 630 15.41 -0.90 -14.73
CA ARG A 630 14.69 0.27 -14.18
C ARG A 630 15.34 1.60 -14.58
N CYS A 631 15.91 1.65 -15.78
CA CYS A 631 16.61 2.82 -16.28
C CYS A 631 15.76 3.56 -17.31
N ASP A 632 15.80 4.88 -17.25
CA ASP A 632 15.15 5.77 -18.20
C ASP A 632 16.18 6.39 -19.14
N PHE A 633 16.00 6.24 -20.44
CA PHE A 633 16.76 6.93 -21.47
C PHE A 633 15.87 7.99 -22.09
N VAL A 634 16.11 9.25 -21.75
CA VAL A 634 15.19 10.35 -22.07
C VAL A 634 15.89 11.40 -22.91
N SER A 635 15.28 11.79 -24.03
CA SER A 635 15.69 12.97 -24.80
C SER A 635 17.16 12.99 -25.22
N ASN A 636 17.77 11.84 -25.47
CA ASN A 636 19.15 11.77 -25.96
C ASN A 636 19.19 11.90 -27.49
N GLU A 637 20.21 12.58 -28.01
CA GLU A 637 20.45 12.75 -29.45
C GLU A 637 21.71 12.01 -29.91
N GLY A 638 21.53 11.04 -30.80
CA GLY A 638 22.58 10.24 -31.41
C GLY A 638 23.02 10.80 -32.76
N GLY A 639 24.27 10.54 -33.13
CA GLY A 639 24.79 10.92 -34.46
C GLY A 639 24.49 9.86 -35.52
N THR A 640 25.09 9.99 -36.70
CA THR A 640 24.69 9.26 -37.92
C THR A 640 24.66 7.73 -37.80
N GLU A 641 25.54 7.18 -36.99
CA GLU A 641 25.67 5.74 -36.77
C GLU A 641 25.60 5.36 -35.29
N GLY A 642 25.05 6.23 -34.45
CA GLY A 642 24.69 5.90 -33.06
C GLY A 642 23.18 5.85 -32.90
N GLY A 643 22.64 5.10 -31.93
CA GLY A 643 21.25 5.28 -31.54
C GLY A 643 21.06 6.54 -30.70
N GLY A 644 19.85 7.10 -30.64
CA GLY A 644 19.60 8.28 -29.80
C GLY A 644 19.92 8.01 -28.33
N ALA A 645 19.29 6.97 -27.78
CA ALA A 645 19.55 6.49 -26.43
C ALA A 645 20.79 5.60 -26.36
N MET A 646 20.93 4.63 -27.27
CA MET A 646 21.90 3.56 -27.10
C MET A 646 22.46 3.04 -28.42
N HIS A 647 23.73 2.64 -28.38
CA HIS A 647 24.38 1.83 -29.42
C HIS A 647 24.98 0.57 -28.81
N LEU A 648 24.71 -0.59 -29.43
CA LEU A 648 25.42 -1.83 -29.17
C LEU A 648 26.29 -2.20 -30.37
N GLY A 649 27.60 -2.27 -30.12
CA GLY A 649 28.58 -2.81 -31.05
C GLY A 649 29.70 -1.85 -31.37
N THR A 650 30.48 -2.21 -32.38
CA THR A 650 31.55 -1.37 -32.93
C THR A 650 31.41 -1.41 -34.44
N GLU A 651 31.45 -0.25 -35.09
CA GLU A 651 31.31 -0.11 -36.54
C GLU A 651 32.18 -1.14 -37.29
N GLY A 652 31.57 -1.91 -38.21
CA GLY A 652 32.27 -2.86 -39.07
C GLY A 652 32.65 -4.21 -38.45
N SER A 653 32.48 -4.43 -37.14
CA SER A 653 32.70 -5.72 -36.47
C SER A 653 31.38 -6.47 -36.27
N PRO A 654 31.31 -7.81 -36.34
CA PRO A 654 30.18 -8.53 -35.80
C PRO A 654 30.22 -8.39 -34.26
N ALA A 655 29.50 -7.40 -33.72
CA ALA A 655 29.39 -7.27 -32.27
C ALA A 655 28.79 -8.55 -31.69
N VAL A 656 29.29 -8.98 -30.53
CA VAL A 656 28.92 -10.25 -29.86
C VAL A 656 28.20 -10.03 -28.52
N GLY A 657 27.86 -8.78 -28.20
CA GLY A 657 27.24 -8.45 -26.92
C GLY A 657 25.79 -8.95 -26.82
N SER A 658 25.42 -9.47 -25.65
CA SER A 658 24.06 -9.91 -25.31
C SER A 658 23.60 -9.25 -23.99
N PRO A 659 23.52 -7.91 -23.92
CA PRO A 659 23.06 -7.22 -22.72
C PRO A 659 21.57 -7.51 -22.44
N ILE A 660 21.18 -7.36 -21.17
CA ILE A 660 19.80 -7.51 -20.71
C ILE A 660 19.29 -6.12 -20.33
N PHE A 661 18.13 -5.74 -20.88
CA PHE A 661 17.36 -4.57 -20.51
C PHE A 661 16.08 -5.04 -19.84
N ASP A 662 15.86 -4.65 -18.59
CA ASP A 662 14.74 -5.10 -17.78
C ASP A 662 14.00 -3.89 -17.21
N HIS A 663 12.71 -3.73 -17.46
CA HIS A 663 11.94 -2.58 -16.95
C HIS A 663 12.53 -1.22 -17.37
N CYS A 664 13.08 -1.10 -18.58
CA CYS A 664 13.68 0.15 -19.06
C CYS A 664 12.72 0.96 -19.93
N ARG A 665 12.84 2.28 -19.88
CA ARG A 665 12.07 3.20 -20.73
C ARG A 665 12.98 3.96 -21.68
N PHE A 666 12.61 4.02 -22.95
CA PHE A 666 13.28 4.77 -24.00
C PHE A 666 12.30 5.81 -24.55
N LEU A 667 12.49 7.07 -24.16
CA LEU A 667 11.50 8.14 -24.29
C LEU A 667 12.08 9.33 -25.04
N GLY A 668 11.45 9.72 -26.15
CA GLY A 668 11.78 10.96 -26.86
C GLY A 668 13.21 11.03 -27.43
N ASN A 669 13.88 9.90 -27.61
CA ASN A 669 15.25 9.88 -28.13
C ASN A 669 15.26 10.07 -29.65
N THR A 670 16.28 10.77 -30.16
CA THR A 670 16.34 11.14 -31.57
C THR A 670 17.69 10.79 -32.19
N VAL A 671 17.69 10.42 -33.47
CA VAL A 671 18.91 10.24 -34.27
C VAL A 671 18.77 10.85 -35.65
N VAL A 672 19.84 11.45 -36.18
CA VAL A 672 19.97 11.74 -37.62
C VAL A 672 20.55 10.51 -38.33
N GLY A 673 19.77 9.44 -38.48
CA GLY A 673 20.24 8.15 -38.98
C GLY A 673 19.23 7.05 -38.74
N SER A 674 19.68 5.94 -38.15
CA SER A 674 18.87 4.75 -37.88
C SER A 674 18.92 4.37 -36.40
N GLY A 675 17.78 3.98 -35.83
CA GLY A 675 17.64 3.63 -34.42
C GLY A 675 17.38 4.85 -33.54
N GLY A 676 16.17 5.43 -33.62
CA GLY A 676 15.84 6.64 -32.86
C GLY A 676 16.07 6.52 -31.36
N ALA A 677 15.76 5.36 -30.77
CA ALA A 677 16.29 5.00 -29.46
C ALA A 677 17.54 4.14 -29.58
N VAL A 678 17.41 2.96 -30.19
CA VAL A 678 18.43 1.91 -30.12
C VAL A 678 18.94 1.56 -31.50
N ARG A 679 20.27 1.55 -31.63
CA ARG A 679 20.97 0.98 -32.78
C ARG A 679 21.77 -0.24 -32.35
N LEU A 680 21.64 -1.33 -33.10
CA LEU A 680 22.38 -2.58 -32.90
C LEU A 680 23.19 -2.91 -34.16
N ASP A 681 24.50 -3.12 -34.00
CA ASP A 681 25.41 -3.54 -35.07
C ASP A 681 26.07 -4.89 -34.71
N GLY A 682 25.24 -5.88 -34.46
CA GLY A 682 25.57 -7.22 -33.98
C GLY A 682 24.93 -7.52 -32.63
N GLY A 683 25.15 -8.73 -32.13
CA GLY A 683 24.72 -9.13 -30.79
C GLY A 683 23.27 -9.62 -30.70
N THR A 684 22.89 -10.01 -29.48
CA THR A 684 21.58 -10.60 -29.17
C THR A 684 21.00 -10.02 -27.87
N PRO A 685 20.70 -8.70 -27.82
CA PRO A 685 20.16 -8.10 -26.61
C PRO A 685 18.75 -8.63 -26.28
N LEU A 686 18.47 -8.76 -24.99
CA LEU A 686 17.13 -9.07 -24.48
C LEU A 686 16.52 -7.78 -23.92
N PHE A 687 15.37 -7.39 -24.46
CA PHE A 687 14.50 -6.38 -23.88
C PHE A 687 13.32 -7.07 -23.23
N LEU A 688 13.25 -6.94 -21.91
CA LEU A 688 12.24 -7.55 -21.07
C LEU A 688 11.47 -6.42 -20.41
N ASN A 689 10.15 -6.43 -20.60
CA ASN A 689 9.26 -5.49 -19.93
C ASN A 689 9.59 -4.01 -20.17
N CYS A 690 10.04 -3.67 -21.39
CA CYS A 690 10.54 -2.33 -21.72
C CYS A 690 9.50 -1.50 -22.48
N LEU A 691 9.60 -0.18 -22.35
CA LEU A 691 8.79 0.78 -23.09
C LEU A 691 9.64 1.61 -24.07
N PHE A 692 9.18 1.74 -25.30
CA PHE A 692 9.73 2.64 -26.32
C PHE A 692 8.63 3.59 -26.79
N SER A 693 8.71 4.86 -26.39
CA SER A 693 7.72 5.90 -26.72
C SER A 693 8.36 7.15 -27.33
N GLY A 694 7.71 7.72 -28.34
CA GLY A 694 8.09 9.03 -28.91
C GLY A 694 9.49 9.12 -29.52
N ASN A 695 10.16 8.00 -29.82
CA ASN A 695 11.52 8.03 -30.38
C ASN A 695 11.49 8.30 -31.89
N MET A 696 12.51 8.99 -32.40
CA MET A 696 12.53 9.49 -33.77
C MET A 696 13.83 9.21 -34.53
N ALA A 697 13.71 8.56 -35.70
CA ALA A 697 14.76 8.46 -36.70
C ALA A 697 14.51 9.46 -37.85
N ARG A 698 15.36 10.48 -37.97
CA ARG A 698 15.34 11.49 -39.04
C ARG A 698 16.53 11.33 -39.99
N GLY A 699 16.47 11.95 -41.16
CA GLY A 699 17.51 11.80 -42.21
C GLY A 699 16.96 11.40 -43.58
N GLY A 700 15.64 11.51 -43.77
CA GLY A 700 14.95 11.25 -45.03
C GLY A 700 14.85 9.76 -45.34
N ALA A 701 14.96 9.42 -46.62
CA ALA A 701 14.67 8.08 -47.13
C ALA A 701 15.61 6.98 -46.63
N ASN A 702 16.70 7.30 -45.92
CA ASN A 702 17.62 6.32 -45.33
C ASN A 702 17.41 6.11 -43.82
N ALA A 703 16.53 6.88 -43.18
CA ALA A 703 16.22 6.68 -41.77
C ALA A 703 15.45 5.36 -41.58
N ARG A 704 15.85 4.56 -40.59
CA ARG A 704 15.27 3.24 -40.30
C ARG A 704 15.06 3.08 -38.80
N GLY A 705 13.94 2.48 -38.40
CA GLY A 705 13.71 2.10 -37.00
C GLY A 705 13.62 3.31 -36.09
N GLY A 706 12.44 3.95 -36.00
CA GLY A 706 12.21 5.06 -35.08
C GLY A 706 12.43 4.66 -33.62
N ALA A 707 12.06 3.44 -33.23
CA ALA A 707 12.45 2.86 -31.95
C ALA A 707 13.81 2.15 -32.07
N VAL A 708 13.86 1.08 -32.88
CA VAL A 708 15.02 0.17 -32.93
C VAL A 708 15.44 -0.12 -34.36
N ALA A 709 16.75 -0.01 -34.64
CA ALA A 709 17.35 -0.48 -35.89
C ALA A 709 18.42 -1.55 -35.60
N ALA A 710 18.19 -2.75 -36.14
CA ALA A 710 19.02 -3.92 -35.95
C ALA A 710 19.73 -4.32 -37.26
N PHE A 711 21.06 -4.25 -37.26
CA PHE A 711 21.91 -4.65 -38.38
C PHE A 711 22.73 -5.89 -37.99
N ARG A 712 22.56 -7.00 -38.72
CA ARG A 712 23.21 -8.30 -38.41
C ARG A 712 23.05 -8.72 -36.93
N SER A 713 21.89 -8.46 -36.34
CA SER A 713 21.61 -8.61 -34.90
C SER A 713 20.33 -9.39 -34.65
N ASN A 714 20.22 -10.02 -33.48
CA ASN A 714 19.05 -10.80 -33.08
C ASN A 714 18.43 -10.30 -31.77
N PRO A 715 17.78 -9.12 -31.75
CA PRO A 715 17.12 -8.62 -30.55
C PRO A 715 15.84 -9.41 -30.24
N THR A 716 15.59 -9.64 -28.95
CA THR A 716 14.36 -10.27 -28.46
C THR A 716 13.62 -9.30 -27.55
N PHE A 717 12.32 -9.14 -27.78
CA PHE A 717 11.40 -8.31 -27.00
C PHE A 717 10.34 -9.19 -26.38
N ILE A 718 10.24 -9.19 -25.04
CA ILE A 718 9.22 -9.93 -24.28
C ILE A 718 8.47 -8.94 -23.41
N ASN A 719 7.14 -8.95 -23.49
CA ASN A 719 6.26 -8.03 -22.74
C ASN A 719 6.66 -6.55 -22.95
N CYS A 720 7.02 -6.16 -24.17
CA CYS A 720 7.45 -4.79 -24.45
C CYS A 720 6.36 -4.00 -25.17
N THR A 721 6.26 -2.70 -24.87
CA THR A 721 5.42 -1.76 -25.61
C THR A 721 6.30 -0.87 -26.47
N VAL A 722 6.07 -0.85 -27.78
CA VAL A 722 6.73 0.02 -28.75
C VAL A 722 5.65 0.85 -29.43
N ALA A 723 5.45 2.07 -28.96
CA ALA A 723 4.34 2.91 -29.44
C ALA A 723 4.73 4.35 -29.76
N GLY A 724 4.05 4.97 -30.72
CA GLY A 724 4.23 6.40 -31.04
C GLY A 724 5.61 6.76 -31.62
N ASN A 725 6.43 5.78 -32.05
CA ASN A 725 7.77 6.06 -32.58
C ASN A 725 7.71 6.39 -34.07
N THR A 726 8.61 7.26 -34.53
CA THR A 726 8.55 7.85 -35.88
C THR A 726 9.86 7.66 -36.66
N SER A 727 9.75 7.31 -37.94
CA SER A 727 10.88 7.27 -38.88
C SER A 727 10.57 8.06 -40.14
N THR A 728 11.45 8.97 -40.55
CA THR A 728 11.28 9.70 -41.83
C THR A 728 11.51 8.82 -43.07
N GLY A 729 11.92 7.56 -42.88
CA GLY A 729 12.13 6.58 -43.93
C GLY A 729 11.22 5.37 -43.75
N MET A 730 11.74 4.29 -43.18
CA MET A 730 11.01 3.01 -43.00
C MET A 730 10.96 2.62 -41.53
N ALA A 731 9.88 1.95 -41.14
CA ALA A 731 9.63 1.41 -39.80
C ALA A 731 9.82 2.43 -38.67
N GLY A 732 8.71 3.05 -38.24
CA GLY A 732 8.68 3.84 -37.02
C GLY A 732 9.01 3.01 -35.77
N GLY A 733 8.58 1.75 -35.72
CA GLY A 733 8.89 0.82 -34.63
C GLY A 733 10.24 0.15 -34.83
N VAL A 734 10.22 -1.13 -35.22
CA VAL A 734 11.41 -1.99 -35.31
C VAL A 734 11.82 -2.26 -36.75
N PHE A 735 13.10 -2.04 -37.06
CA PHE A 735 13.70 -2.37 -38.34
C PHE A 735 14.81 -3.41 -38.17
N ALA A 736 14.84 -4.45 -39.01
CA ALA A 736 15.93 -5.43 -39.04
C ALA A 736 16.51 -5.64 -40.45
N ASP A 737 17.82 -5.70 -40.58
CA ASP A 737 18.51 -5.87 -41.87
C ASP A 737 19.64 -6.91 -41.82
N GLY A 738 19.75 -7.68 -42.89
CA GLY A 738 20.77 -8.72 -43.12
C GLY A 738 20.28 -10.14 -42.88
N ALA A 739 20.78 -11.10 -43.66
CA ALA A 739 20.29 -12.49 -43.69
C ALA A 739 20.46 -13.27 -42.37
N GLU A 740 21.28 -12.77 -41.45
CA GLU A 740 21.55 -13.35 -40.14
C GLU A 740 20.75 -12.66 -39.01
N SER A 741 19.94 -11.64 -39.33
CA SER A 741 19.16 -10.87 -38.36
C SER A 741 17.75 -11.43 -38.17
N ALA A 742 17.34 -11.55 -36.92
CA ALA A 742 15.99 -11.91 -36.53
C ALA A 742 15.49 -11.04 -35.37
N ALA A 743 14.41 -10.28 -35.58
CA ALA A 743 13.73 -9.58 -34.50
C ALA A 743 12.66 -10.49 -33.90
N GLY A 744 12.83 -10.88 -32.64
CA GLY A 744 11.85 -11.68 -31.89
C GLY A 744 10.92 -10.79 -31.08
N ILE A 745 9.60 -10.92 -31.24
CA ILE A 745 8.59 -10.19 -30.46
C ILE A 745 7.60 -11.20 -29.89
N THR A 746 7.47 -11.22 -28.57
CA THR A 746 6.52 -12.07 -27.85
C THR A 746 5.77 -11.25 -26.82
N ASN A 747 4.44 -11.38 -26.75
CA ASN A 747 3.59 -10.57 -25.86
C ASN A 747 3.84 -9.07 -26.01
N GLY A 748 4.23 -8.63 -27.21
CA GLY A 748 4.58 -7.24 -27.48
C GLY A 748 3.38 -6.45 -27.99
N ILE A 749 3.38 -5.13 -27.75
CA ILE A 749 2.46 -4.20 -28.39
C ILE A 749 3.26 -3.29 -29.31
N LEU A 750 3.01 -3.35 -30.62
CA LEU A 750 3.57 -2.42 -31.62
C LEU A 750 2.42 -1.65 -32.26
N TYR A 751 2.22 -0.42 -31.84
CA TYR A 751 1.06 0.40 -32.23
C TYR A 751 1.39 1.88 -32.37
N PHE A 752 0.66 2.62 -33.19
CA PHE A 752 0.85 4.05 -33.45
C PHE A 752 2.23 4.47 -33.96
N ASN A 753 3.11 3.53 -34.29
CA ASN A 753 4.39 3.87 -34.90
C ASN A 753 4.16 4.34 -36.33
N THR A 754 4.91 5.34 -36.78
CA THR A 754 4.76 5.94 -38.11
C THR A 754 6.05 5.93 -38.90
N ASP A 755 5.92 5.70 -40.21
CA ASP A 755 7.00 5.91 -41.16
C ASP A 755 6.58 6.87 -42.28
N SER A 756 7.41 7.01 -43.33
CA SER A 756 7.10 7.89 -44.46
C SER A 756 5.79 7.56 -45.20
N ALA A 757 5.22 6.38 -45.00
CA ALA A 757 3.97 5.92 -45.59
C ALA A 757 2.76 5.97 -44.63
N GLY A 758 2.97 6.33 -43.35
CA GLY A 758 1.93 6.41 -42.32
C GLY A 758 2.07 5.35 -41.23
N ALA A 759 0.96 4.93 -40.62
CA ALA A 759 0.93 4.02 -39.45
C ALA A 759 0.59 2.55 -39.80
N GLY A 760 0.86 2.11 -41.03
CA GLY A 760 0.55 0.74 -41.45
C GLY A 760 1.48 -0.33 -40.83
N THR A 761 1.27 -1.61 -41.15
CA THR A 761 2.09 -2.73 -40.63
C THR A 761 3.59 -2.52 -40.83
N ALA A 762 4.01 -1.99 -41.99
CA ALA A 762 5.41 -1.73 -42.30
C ALA A 762 6.04 -0.63 -41.41
N ALA A 763 5.21 0.25 -40.85
CA ALA A 763 5.65 1.24 -39.88
C ALA A 763 5.88 0.61 -38.50
N GLN A 764 5.17 -0.47 -38.16
CA GLN A 764 5.35 -1.20 -36.90
C GLN A 764 6.64 -2.04 -36.94
N ILE A 765 6.76 -2.87 -37.98
CA ILE A 765 7.91 -3.76 -38.18
C ILE A 765 8.25 -3.91 -39.66
N SER A 766 9.53 -3.78 -39.99
CA SER A 766 10.03 -4.00 -41.36
C SER A 766 11.35 -4.74 -41.35
N THR A 767 11.53 -5.64 -42.32
CA THR A 767 12.79 -6.38 -42.51
C THR A 767 13.35 -6.20 -43.92
N SER A 768 14.68 -6.25 -44.05
CA SER A 768 15.37 -6.23 -45.35
C SER A 768 16.62 -7.11 -45.36
N GLY A 769 17.24 -7.28 -46.54
CA GLY A 769 18.53 -7.98 -46.64
C GLY A 769 18.48 -9.48 -46.29
N GLY A 770 17.29 -10.09 -46.22
CA GLY A 770 17.08 -11.47 -45.80
C GLY A 770 16.73 -11.63 -44.31
N ALA A 771 16.60 -10.54 -43.55
CA ALA A 771 16.20 -10.57 -42.14
C ALA A 771 14.77 -11.07 -41.96
N VAL A 772 14.50 -11.64 -40.78
CA VAL A 772 13.20 -12.21 -40.41
C VAL A 772 12.64 -11.52 -39.16
N ALA A 773 11.32 -11.46 -39.05
CA ALA A 773 10.63 -11.08 -37.82
C ALA A 773 9.86 -12.29 -37.30
N ASN A 774 10.17 -12.72 -36.07
CA ASN A 774 9.52 -13.83 -35.39
C ASN A 774 8.56 -13.24 -34.35
N VAL A 775 7.28 -13.19 -34.69
CA VAL A 775 6.24 -12.63 -33.81
C VAL A 775 5.40 -13.77 -33.24
N ASP A 776 5.08 -13.67 -31.95
CA ASP A 776 4.21 -14.61 -31.24
C ASP A 776 3.32 -13.87 -30.22
N HIS A 777 2.05 -14.25 -30.12
CA HIS A 777 1.07 -13.72 -29.14
C HIS A 777 1.19 -12.21 -28.87
N SER A 778 1.17 -11.40 -29.92
CA SER A 778 1.42 -9.95 -29.86
C SER A 778 0.29 -9.13 -30.51
N CYS A 779 0.21 -7.86 -30.13
CA CYS A 779 -0.65 -6.86 -30.75
C CYS A 779 0.15 -6.02 -31.76
N ILE A 780 -0.17 -6.10 -33.05
CA ILE A 780 0.53 -5.34 -34.10
C ILE A 780 -0.48 -4.62 -35.01
N GLN A 781 -0.38 -3.29 -35.07
CA GLN A 781 -1.25 -2.47 -35.91
C GLN A 781 -1.19 -2.88 -37.38
N GLY A 782 -2.36 -3.07 -37.99
CA GLY A 782 -2.51 -3.54 -39.37
C GLY A 782 -2.32 -5.06 -39.56
N GLY A 783 -1.98 -5.78 -38.49
CA GLY A 783 -1.82 -7.23 -38.46
C GLY A 783 -0.46 -7.72 -38.97
N PHE A 784 0.03 -8.81 -38.40
CA PHE A 784 1.29 -9.46 -38.78
C PHE A 784 1.19 -10.98 -38.56
N ALA A 785 1.96 -11.78 -39.31
CA ALA A 785 1.95 -13.23 -39.13
C ALA A 785 2.52 -13.63 -37.76
N GLY A 786 1.72 -14.34 -36.94
CA GLY A 786 2.08 -14.71 -35.56
C GLY A 786 1.57 -13.73 -34.50
N ALA A 787 1.11 -12.53 -34.88
CA ALA A 787 0.32 -11.67 -34.01
C ALA A 787 -1.10 -12.21 -33.88
N ASN A 788 -1.68 -12.17 -32.68
CA ASN A 788 -3.06 -12.60 -32.41
C ASN A 788 -4.03 -11.41 -32.29
N ILE A 789 -3.52 -10.17 -32.17
CA ILE A 789 -4.34 -8.95 -32.08
C ILE A 789 -3.82 -7.90 -33.07
N SER A 790 -4.75 -7.17 -33.70
CA SER A 790 -4.46 -5.98 -34.51
C SER A 790 -5.33 -4.77 -34.17
N ASP A 791 -6.27 -4.94 -33.24
CA ASP A 791 -7.16 -3.89 -32.76
C ASP A 791 -6.39 -2.90 -31.89
N ASP A 792 -6.97 -1.71 -31.72
CA ASP A 792 -6.40 -0.66 -30.88
C ASP A 792 -6.24 -1.18 -29.43
N PRO A 793 -5.04 -1.08 -28.83
CA PRO A 793 -4.79 -1.50 -27.44
C PRO A 793 -5.47 -0.60 -26.39
N GLN A 794 -6.13 0.51 -26.79
CA GLN A 794 -6.91 1.38 -25.90
C GLN A 794 -6.11 1.86 -24.69
N PHE A 795 -4.97 2.51 -24.92
CA PHE A 795 -4.19 3.11 -23.84
C PHE A 795 -4.97 4.24 -23.15
N LEU A 796 -4.86 4.33 -21.83
CA LEU A 796 -5.55 5.34 -21.01
C LEU A 796 -5.10 6.77 -21.35
N ASP A 797 -3.78 6.97 -21.43
CA ASP A 797 -3.16 8.24 -21.77
C ASP A 797 -1.82 8.02 -22.48
N ILE A 798 -1.76 8.35 -23.77
CA ILE A 798 -0.60 8.04 -24.63
C ILE A 798 0.53 9.06 -24.50
N ASP A 799 0.19 10.32 -24.18
CA ASP A 799 1.11 11.45 -24.19
C ASP A 799 1.28 12.06 -22.79
N GLY A 800 0.79 11.36 -21.76
CA GLY A 800 0.88 11.78 -20.38
C GLY A 800 0.11 13.06 -20.03
N ALA A 801 0.30 13.50 -18.79
CA ALA A 801 -0.37 14.67 -18.24
C ALA A 801 0.05 15.97 -18.95
N ASP A 802 1.26 16.03 -19.49
CA ASP A 802 1.76 17.18 -20.24
C ASP A 802 1.30 17.23 -21.70
N ASN A 803 0.68 16.15 -22.21
CA ASN A 803 0.25 15.97 -23.61
C ASN A 803 1.41 16.11 -24.62
N ILE A 804 2.62 15.72 -24.22
CA ILE A 804 3.81 15.76 -25.04
C ILE A 804 4.38 14.33 -25.14
N PRO A 805 4.19 13.63 -26.27
CA PRO A 805 4.73 12.28 -26.38
C PRO A 805 6.26 12.24 -26.25
N GLY A 806 6.76 11.19 -25.64
CA GLY A 806 8.18 10.92 -25.43
C GLY A 806 8.74 11.51 -24.14
N THR A 807 7.88 11.86 -23.17
CA THR A 807 8.26 12.41 -21.87
C THR A 807 8.09 11.37 -20.76
N LEU A 808 8.45 11.72 -19.53
CA LEU A 808 8.55 10.80 -18.40
C LEU A 808 7.18 10.38 -17.81
N ASP A 809 6.13 11.11 -18.17
CA ASP A 809 4.73 10.86 -17.82
C ASP A 809 3.95 10.09 -18.90
N ASP A 810 4.61 9.70 -20.01
CA ASP A 810 4.09 8.72 -20.97
C ASP A 810 3.81 7.38 -20.26
N HIS A 811 2.55 7.14 -19.96
CA HIS A 811 2.08 5.92 -19.33
C HIS A 811 1.10 5.20 -20.26
N LEU A 812 1.67 4.46 -21.22
CA LEU A 812 0.97 3.59 -22.19
C LEU A 812 0.35 2.34 -21.53
N ILE A 813 -0.42 2.56 -20.46
CA ILE A 813 -1.15 1.54 -19.69
C ILE A 813 -2.44 1.21 -20.46
N PRO A 814 -2.69 -0.07 -20.79
CA PRO A 814 -3.97 -0.49 -21.37
C PRO A 814 -5.15 -0.18 -20.43
N ALA A 815 -6.25 0.33 -20.98
CA ALA A 815 -7.47 0.57 -20.21
C ALA A 815 -8.14 -0.75 -19.77
N PRO A 816 -8.97 -0.73 -18.71
CA PRO A 816 -9.82 -1.86 -18.37
C PRO A 816 -10.66 -2.33 -19.57
N GLY A 817 -10.66 -3.63 -19.84
CA GLY A 817 -11.40 -4.23 -20.96
C GLY A 817 -10.72 -4.11 -22.32
N SER A 818 -9.50 -3.56 -22.37
CA SER A 818 -8.67 -3.53 -23.58
C SER A 818 -8.54 -4.93 -24.21
N PRO A 819 -8.43 -5.02 -25.55
CA PRO A 819 -8.23 -6.29 -26.22
C PRO A 819 -6.90 -6.97 -25.84
N VAL A 820 -5.90 -6.22 -25.35
CA VAL A 820 -4.60 -6.77 -25.00
C VAL A 820 -4.51 -7.32 -23.58
N ASN A 821 -5.53 -7.09 -22.75
CA ASN A 821 -5.62 -7.65 -21.41
C ASN A 821 -5.96 -9.14 -21.49
N ASP A 822 -5.26 -9.96 -20.71
CA ASP A 822 -5.37 -11.42 -20.68
C ASP A 822 -5.26 -12.08 -22.06
N ALA A 823 -4.36 -11.57 -22.92
CA ALA A 823 -4.25 -12.03 -24.31
C ALA A 823 -2.86 -12.56 -24.71
N GLY A 824 -1.86 -12.44 -23.85
CA GLY A 824 -0.50 -12.93 -24.05
C GLY A 824 -0.33 -14.40 -23.70
N ALA A 825 0.80 -14.99 -24.08
CA ALA A 825 1.15 -16.38 -23.75
C ALA A 825 1.88 -16.50 -22.40
N SER A 826 1.41 -17.40 -21.54
CA SER A 826 1.92 -17.62 -20.17
C SER A 826 3.28 -18.33 -19.99
N PRO A 827 3.78 -19.25 -20.86
CA PRO A 827 5.08 -19.87 -20.63
C PRO A 827 6.26 -18.87 -20.68
N TYR A 828 6.05 -17.68 -21.24
CA TYR A 828 7.04 -16.62 -21.34
C TYR A 828 6.90 -15.57 -20.22
N ALA A 829 5.74 -15.47 -19.58
CA ALA A 829 5.47 -14.55 -18.47
C ALA A 829 5.84 -15.11 -17.09
N MET A 830 5.99 -16.44 -16.92
CA MET A 830 6.41 -17.05 -15.65
C MET A 830 7.80 -16.62 -15.13
N GLN A 831 8.59 -15.87 -15.91
CA GLN A 831 9.89 -15.33 -15.50
C GLN A 831 9.78 -13.93 -14.87
N LEU A 832 8.69 -13.21 -15.09
CA LEU A 832 8.48 -11.86 -14.60
C LEU A 832 7.45 -11.87 -13.46
N ARG A 833 7.85 -11.34 -12.30
CA ARG A 833 6.93 -11.17 -11.16
C ARG A 833 6.22 -9.82 -11.19
N THR A 834 6.74 -8.86 -11.96
CA THR A 834 6.28 -7.47 -11.96
C THR A 834 6.23 -6.86 -13.37
N ASP A 835 5.44 -5.81 -13.52
CA ASP A 835 5.29 -4.94 -14.68
C ASP A 835 6.24 -3.74 -14.60
N LEU A 836 6.23 -2.86 -15.61
CA LEU A 836 7.22 -1.78 -15.76
C LEU A 836 7.28 -0.82 -14.56
N VAL A 837 6.23 -0.71 -13.76
CA VAL A 837 6.16 0.12 -12.55
C VAL A 837 6.27 -0.71 -11.27
N ASP A 838 6.92 -1.87 -11.37
CA ASP A 838 7.16 -2.83 -10.29
C ASP A 838 5.85 -3.38 -9.66
N ARG A 839 4.69 -3.24 -10.33
CA ARG A 839 3.43 -3.83 -9.87
C ARG A 839 3.38 -5.32 -10.22
N PRO A 840 2.79 -6.20 -9.40
CA PRO A 840 2.72 -7.62 -9.71
C PRO A 840 2.09 -7.89 -11.07
N ARG A 841 2.70 -8.76 -11.89
CA ARG A 841 2.03 -9.32 -13.07
C ARG A 841 1.09 -10.43 -12.62
N PHE A 842 -0.19 -10.25 -12.85
CA PHE A 842 -1.17 -11.26 -12.55
C PHE A 842 -1.21 -12.26 -13.70
N LEU A 843 -1.66 -13.46 -13.34
CA LEU A 843 -1.82 -14.58 -14.25
C LEU A 843 -3.28 -14.66 -14.77
N ASP A 844 -4.09 -13.66 -14.37
CA ASP A 844 -5.50 -13.44 -14.63
C ASP A 844 -5.90 -12.08 -14.00
N ASP A 845 -6.53 -11.17 -14.76
CA ASP A 845 -7.21 -10.01 -14.17
C ASP A 845 -8.34 -10.49 -13.25
N ARG A 846 -8.20 -10.28 -11.93
CA ARG A 846 -9.23 -10.67 -10.94
C ARG A 846 -10.61 -10.01 -11.18
N CYS A 847 -10.67 -8.96 -12.01
CA CYS A 847 -11.86 -8.20 -12.35
C CYS A 847 -12.47 -8.58 -13.70
N ARG A 848 -11.80 -9.39 -14.54
CA ARG A 848 -12.34 -9.88 -15.82
C ARG A 848 -12.56 -11.39 -15.74
N VAL A 849 -13.64 -11.86 -16.36
CA VAL A 849 -13.78 -13.30 -16.64
C VAL A 849 -12.84 -13.61 -17.79
N ASP A 850 -11.89 -14.54 -17.62
CA ASP A 850 -11.06 -15.08 -18.70
C ASP A 850 -11.93 -15.39 -19.93
N THR A 851 -11.79 -14.54 -20.95
CA THR A 851 -12.49 -14.69 -22.24
C THR A 851 -11.59 -15.31 -23.31
N GLY A 852 -10.37 -15.68 -22.94
CA GLY A 852 -9.37 -16.27 -23.82
C GLY A 852 -9.75 -17.68 -24.23
N LEU A 853 -9.56 -17.99 -25.52
CA LEU A 853 -9.59 -19.38 -25.98
C LEU A 853 -8.23 -20.02 -25.67
N GLY A 854 -7.99 -20.42 -24.42
CA GLY A 854 -6.78 -21.10 -23.97
C GLY A 854 -6.87 -21.55 -22.50
N PRO A 855 -6.04 -22.50 -22.04
CA PRO A 855 -5.99 -22.85 -20.62
C PRO A 855 -5.22 -21.76 -19.84
N ALA A 856 -5.85 -21.23 -18.79
CA ALA A 856 -5.22 -20.37 -17.79
C ALA A 856 -3.87 -20.93 -17.30
N PRO A 857 -2.91 -20.06 -16.92
CA PRO A 857 -3.03 -18.60 -16.81
C PRO A 857 -2.77 -17.85 -18.13
N VAL A 858 -3.29 -16.63 -18.29
CA VAL A 858 -3.04 -15.74 -19.46
C VAL A 858 -2.52 -14.40 -18.94
N VAL A 859 -1.59 -13.74 -19.63
CA VAL A 859 -0.92 -12.51 -19.12
C VAL A 859 -1.18 -11.35 -20.07
N ASP A 860 -1.25 -10.13 -19.54
CA ASP A 860 -1.37 -8.91 -20.35
C ASP A 860 -0.19 -8.75 -21.32
N MET A 861 -0.48 -8.33 -22.55
CA MET A 861 0.58 -7.96 -23.48
C MET A 861 1.14 -6.58 -23.14
N GLY A 862 2.40 -6.35 -23.51
CA GLY A 862 3.08 -5.08 -23.33
C GLY A 862 3.72 -4.91 -21.97
N ALA A 863 4.28 -3.73 -21.72
CA ALA A 863 5.13 -3.42 -20.58
C ALA A 863 4.38 -3.22 -19.25
N TYR A 864 3.09 -2.95 -19.31
CA TYR A 864 2.26 -2.73 -18.13
C TYR A 864 1.34 -3.91 -17.89
N GLU A 865 1.03 -4.14 -16.62
CA GLU A 865 -0.10 -4.95 -16.21
C GLU A 865 -1.26 -4.02 -15.94
N GLN A 866 -2.43 -4.30 -16.50
CA GLN A 866 -3.63 -3.58 -16.11
C GLN A 866 -3.98 -4.00 -14.68
N THR A 867 -3.78 -3.05 -13.76
CA THR A 867 -4.05 -3.23 -12.33
C THR A 867 -5.35 -2.52 -11.99
N CYS A 868 -6.21 -3.21 -11.23
CA CYS A 868 -7.37 -2.59 -10.64
C CYS A 868 -6.93 -1.67 -9.49
N CYS A 869 -7.32 -0.41 -9.56
CA CYS A 869 -7.20 0.52 -8.43
C CYS A 869 -8.18 0.03 -7.35
N ARG A 870 -7.67 -0.49 -6.21
CA ARG A 870 -8.56 -1.09 -5.19
C ARG A 870 -9.49 -0.06 -4.54
N ALA A 871 -9.08 1.21 -4.56
CA ALA A 871 -9.93 2.33 -4.17
C ALA A 871 -10.90 2.78 -5.27
N ASP A 872 -10.70 2.37 -6.53
CA ASP A 872 -11.68 2.40 -7.64
C ASP A 872 -12.50 1.12 -7.57
N VAL A 873 -13.31 1.01 -6.51
CA VAL A 873 -14.06 -0.21 -6.19
C VAL A 873 -15.14 -0.53 -7.23
N ASN A 874 -15.44 0.39 -8.16
CA ASN A 874 -16.35 0.16 -9.28
C ASN A 874 -15.65 -0.07 -10.64
N PHE A 875 -14.33 0.11 -10.70
CA PHE A 875 -13.44 -0.18 -11.83
C PHE A 875 -13.69 0.66 -13.09
N ASP A 876 -14.08 1.93 -12.93
CA ASP A 876 -14.31 2.83 -14.07
C ASP A 876 -13.04 3.57 -14.53
N GLY A 877 -11.90 3.33 -13.88
CA GLY A 877 -10.61 3.93 -14.16
C GLY A 877 -10.45 5.33 -13.55
N PHE A 878 -11.44 5.82 -12.81
CA PHE A 878 -11.43 7.11 -12.15
C PHE A 878 -11.78 6.97 -10.68
N LEU A 879 -10.85 7.34 -9.82
CA LEU A 879 -11.12 7.46 -8.41
C LEU A 879 -12.11 8.59 -8.12
N ASN A 880 -13.38 8.25 -7.90
CA ASN A 880 -14.46 9.24 -7.86
C ASN A 880 -15.50 8.94 -6.77
N SER A 881 -16.45 9.87 -6.59
CA SER A 881 -17.41 9.79 -5.48
C SER A 881 -18.24 8.51 -5.44
N GLN A 882 -18.34 7.79 -6.56
CA GLN A 882 -19.03 6.51 -6.62
C GLN A 882 -18.24 5.41 -5.91
N ASP A 883 -16.92 5.36 -6.06
CA ASP A 883 -16.08 4.38 -5.35
C ASP A 883 -16.09 4.58 -3.85
N PHE A 884 -16.08 5.84 -3.43
CA PHE A 884 -16.26 6.18 -2.02
C PHE A 884 -17.57 5.63 -1.47
N LEU A 885 -18.68 5.79 -2.19
CA LEU A 885 -19.99 5.33 -1.73
C LEU A 885 -20.09 3.80 -1.70
N ASP A 886 -19.47 3.13 -2.67
CA ASP A 886 -19.46 1.68 -2.78
C ASP A 886 -18.58 1.03 -1.69
N PHE A 887 -17.42 1.62 -1.37
CA PHE A 887 -16.62 1.16 -0.23
C PHE A 887 -17.29 1.41 1.11
N ILE A 888 -17.88 2.60 1.31
CA ILE A 888 -18.57 2.93 2.57
C ILE A 888 -19.73 1.95 2.81
N SER A 889 -20.43 1.60 1.73
CA SER A 889 -21.40 0.52 1.71
C SER A 889 -20.80 -0.81 2.12
N ASP A 890 -19.63 -1.19 1.62
CA ASP A 890 -19.00 -2.46 1.98
C ASP A 890 -18.41 -2.45 3.42
N PHE A 891 -17.95 -1.30 3.89
CA PHE A 891 -17.34 -1.11 5.21
C PHE A 891 -18.35 -1.24 6.36
N PHE A 892 -19.51 -0.58 6.25
CA PHE A 892 -20.54 -0.58 7.32
C PHE A 892 -21.20 -1.95 7.57
N THR A 893 -20.75 -2.94 6.84
CA THR A 893 -21.47 -4.18 6.56
C THR A 893 -20.53 -5.38 6.66
N SER A 894 -19.27 -5.09 7.00
CA SER A 894 -18.16 -6.02 7.12
C SER A 894 -18.01 -6.90 5.88
N ASN A 895 -18.33 -6.36 4.70
CA ASN A 895 -18.15 -7.06 3.43
C ASN A 895 -16.66 -7.28 3.20
N PRO A 896 -16.19 -8.50 2.88
CA PRO A 896 -14.77 -8.77 2.59
C PRO A 896 -14.18 -7.89 1.47
N ARG A 897 -15.00 -7.25 0.64
CA ARG A 897 -14.55 -6.23 -0.31
C ARG A 897 -14.01 -4.96 0.36
N ALA A 898 -14.51 -4.64 1.55
CA ALA A 898 -14.01 -3.58 2.41
C ALA A 898 -12.95 -4.05 3.40
N ASP A 899 -12.48 -5.30 3.34
CA ASP A 899 -11.23 -5.73 3.98
C ASP A 899 -10.06 -5.20 3.12
N PHE A 900 -9.87 -3.90 3.22
CA PHE A 900 -9.03 -3.10 2.36
C PHE A 900 -7.55 -3.43 2.52
N ASN A 901 -7.13 -3.84 3.73
CA ASN A 901 -5.76 -4.28 4.01
C ASN A 901 -5.58 -5.80 3.97
N SER A 902 -6.64 -6.55 3.66
CA SER A 902 -6.63 -8.03 3.55
C SER A 902 -6.23 -8.73 4.86
N SER A 903 -6.55 -8.13 6.01
CA SER A 903 -6.27 -8.68 7.33
C SER A 903 -7.20 -9.83 7.72
N GLY A 904 -8.26 -10.06 6.95
CA GLY A 904 -9.31 -11.03 7.24
C GLY A 904 -10.38 -10.49 8.20
N MET A 905 -10.32 -9.21 8.57
CA MET A 905 -11.33 -8.50 9.35
C MET A 905 -11.63 -7.17 8.67
N VAL A 906 -12.88 -6.71 8.76
CA VAL A 906 -13.27 -5.36 8.31
C VAL A 906 -13.40 -4.50 9.54
N ASP A 907 -12.37 -3.72 9.81
CA ASP A 907 -12.26 -2.88 11.01
C ASP A 907 -11.89 -1.43 10.66
N SER A 908 -11.85 -0.56 11.67
CA SER A 908 -11.59 0.86 11.46
C SER A 908 -10.31 1.13 10.66
N GLN A 909 -9.32 0.25 10.71
CA GLN A 909 -8.09 0.37 9.92
C GLN A 909 -8.37 0.25 8.43
N ASP A 910 -9.25 -0.65 7.99
CA ASP A 910 -9.65 -0.75 6.58
C ASP A 910 -10.32 0.51 6.05
N PHE A 911 -11.16 1.13 6.89
CA PHE A 911 -11.76 2.41 6.56
C PHE A 911 -10.71 3.50 6.45
N PHE A 912 -9.75 3.56 7.37
CA PHE A 912 -8.67 4.55 7.29
C PHE A 912 -7.74 4.28 6.11
N ASP A 913 -7.44 3.03 5.77
CA ASP A 913 -6.59 2.63 4.66
C ASP A 913 -7.28 2.91 3.31
N PHE A 914 -8.59 2.64 3.19
CA PHE A 914 -9.37 3.02 2.01
C PHE A 914 -9.47 4.54 1.87
N VAL A 915 -9.83 5.25 2.94
CA VAL A 915 -9.95 6.71 2.90
C VAL A 915 -8.58 7.32 2.58
N ALA A 916 -7.49 6.74 3.07
CA ALA A 916 -6.14 7.10 2.61
C ALA A 916 -6.04 6.88 1.09
N GLN A 917 -6.10 5.65 0.59
CA GLN A 917 -5.90 5.35 -0.84
C GLN A 917 -6.88 6.08 -1.79
N PHE A 918 -8.15 6.24 -1.40
CA PHE A 918 -9.18 6.93 -2.18
C PHE A 918 -8.91 8.43 -2.35
N PHE A 919 -8.31 9.08 -1.35
CA PHE A 919 -7.92 10.49 -1.45
C PHE A 919 -6.44 10.67 -1.82
N THR A 920 -5.66 9.59 -1.76
CA THR A 920 -4.25 9.50 -2.16
C THR A 920 -4.01 8.83 -3.52
N GLY A 921 -5.03 8.54 -4.32
CA GLY A 921 -4.81 7.83 -5.59
C GLY A 921 -4.37 6.36 -5.44
N CYS A 922 -4.43 5.61 -6.54
CA CYS A 922 -4.01 4.22 -6.59
C CYS A 922 -2.59 4.08 -7.14
N PHE A 923 -1.74 3.40 -6.37
CA PHE A 923 -0.33 3.17 -6.68
C PHE A 923 -0.10 2.12 -7.75
#